data_AF-A0A7X9ZWY0-F1
#
_entry.id   AF-A0A7X9ZWY0-F1
#
_cell.length_a   1.000
_cell.length_b   1.000
_cell.length_c   1.000
_cell.angle_alpha   90.00
_cell.angle_beta   90.00
_cell.angle_gamma   90.00
#
_symmetry.space_group_name_H-M   'P 1'
#
loop_
_entity.id
_entity.type
_entity.pdbx_description
1 polymer ?
#
loop_
_entity_poly.entity_id
_entity_poly.type
_entity_poly.pdbx_seq_one_letter_code
_entity_poly.pdbx_strand_id
1 'polypeptide(L)'
;MRRFTLRWLAVTACAVAVAALSAAVPVYADTAAEAALNAKTSWLGNSFGFGDGTWTQINITAIAVSPDGKVYTNAPWDESGAEASVYQNGKMLGFAGGTHGWGNGGGNAVAINRKYAFVAIAVGNEKGHLVEPGVWPEKGKQWFGISRRLIGDPKRVAAFQPAAKSADPHAQLAAGFLMMNEVPTGTDAEIGGLAANDTTLYAANTARNRIELYDAESMLRKATWDVHEPGRLALAPDGTLWVLTGTRSERAPTVEHYTASGQRIDENFTLPAGTVAVDLAIDAHGRLLIADNGSRQQVLFFTKRDGRYTESGALGERGGIFSGVAGRPGPQRFNGLTGVGVDARGNVYVSTNGTGPRYAPLGAGLGATLESYAQDGTRNWQVQGLLFVDGAWIDPARPDSVYTGNKRFELDLSKPAGQDWKYVGFLSNRFKYPDDPVFHTDQYPGLPIARRLKGHTFLYLTDMYADHLKIYRFDTQRDGETAIPSGFIAGRERAVAKVPNAPPGGDWIWRDTNGDGRFESDEFTLNTSGTKLAGGWGWWVDTAGDIWRTRDTKGIYRFRFGGLDAKGNPIYSYSNLTQYPVPQPFTELHRAIYDPATDTLYVSGYTADMPFDRGFWKEVGRVLVRYDKWSSGKPVQRYAITLPWQTQGKPIATIIGLTVEGQYVFGVEPVGAVHVWDKDSGKELGVIRPGPEVGRASGWVDVPNGISATKRADGEYLVFVEEDARGKVLMYRWKP
;
A
#
# COMPACT_ATOMS: atom_id res chain seq x y z
N MET A 1 -26.30 -0.90 66.64
CA MET A 1 -25.72 -0.69 65.30
C MET A 1 -26.72 -1.21 64.27
N ARG A 2 -27.44 -0.29 63.60
CA ARG A 2 -28.68 -0.51 62.83
C ARG A 2 -28.32 -0.79 61.35
N ARG A 3 -28.77 -1.88 60.72
CA ARG A 3 -30.11 -2.21 60.14
C ARG A 3 -30.53 -1.35 58.93
N PHE A 4 -30.54 -2.02 57.77
CA PHE A 4 -31.55 -2.10 56.71
C PHE A 4 -32.65 -1.00 56.57
N THR A 5 -32.86 -0.66 55.29
CA THR A 5 -34.12 -0.50 54.51
C THR A 5 -34.84 0.85 54.32
N LEU A 6 -35.04 1.15 53.01
CA LEU A 6 -36.30 1.44 52.28
C LEU A 6 -36.65 2.90 51.83
N ARG A 7 -37.04 2.95 50.54
CA ARG A 7 -38.15 3.69 49.88
C ARG A 7 -37.99 5.14 49.37
N TRP A 8 -38.14 5.25 48.05
CA TRP A 8 -38.98 6.15 47.23
C TRP A 8 -39.87 7.18 47.97
N LEU A 9 -39.84 8.45 47.53
CA LEU A 9 -40.89 9.11 46.73
C LEU A 9 -40.52 10.58 46.44
N ALA A 10 -40.90 11.07 45.25
CA ALA A 10 -40.87 12.47 44.84
C ALA A 10 -41.91 13.31 45.60
N VAL A 11 -41.74 14.66 45.63
CA VAL A 11 -42.78 15.70 45.38
C VAL A 11 -42.27 17.13 45.71
N THR A 12 -42.36 18.00 44.68
CA THR A 12 -42.50 19.48 44.58
C THR A 12 -41.63 20.53 45.30
N ALA A 13 -41.12 21.43 44.44
CA ALA A 13 -41.24 22.90 44.43
C ALA A 13 -40.57 23.74 45.53
N CYS A 14 -39.64 24.61 45.10
CA CYS A 14 -39.62 26.02 45.50
C CYS A 14 -38.82 26.85 44.50
N ALA A 15 -39.47 27.86 43.94
CA ALA A 15 -38.86 28.90 43.12
C ALA A 15 -38.12 29.91 44.02
N VAL A 16 -36.92 30.33 43.61
CA VAL A 16 -36.37 31.64 43.97
C VAL A 16 -35.69 32.21 42.72
N ALA A 17 -36.25 33.31 42.25
CA ALA A 17 -35.65 34.19 41.26
C ALA A 17 -34.58 35.07 41.92
N VAL A 18 -33.42 35.22 41.26
CA VAL A 18 -32.62 36.44 41.33
C VAL A 18 -32.24 36.80 39.91
N ALA A 19 -32.79 37.92 39.44
CA ALA A 19 -32.45 38.56 38.17
C ALA A 19 -31.25 39.49 38.39
N ALA A 20 -30.28 39.49 37.47
CA ALA A 20 -29.46 40.66 37.16
C ALA A 20 -28.73 40.52 35.81
N LEU A 21 -29.24 41.30 34.85
CA LEU A 21 -28.52 42.02 33.80
C LEU A 21 -27.70 41.26 32.74
N SER A 22 -28.43 40.99 31.67
CA SER A 22 -28.04 40.91 30.27
C SER A 22 -27.03 42.00 29.86
N ALA A 23 -25.81 41.58 29.52
CA ALA A 23 -25.00 42.26 28.50
C ALA A 23 -24.95 41.31 27.30
N ALA A 24 -25.76 41.62 26.29
CA ALA A 24 -25.78 40.89 25.03
C ALA A 24 -24.46 41.12 24.29
N VAL A 25 -23.61 40.11 24.27
CA VAL A 25 -22.60 39.93 23.22
C VAL A 25 -23.22 38.94 22.23
N PRO A 26 -23.28 39.25 20.93
CA PRO A 26 -23.86 38.34 19.97
C PRO A 26 -22.99 37.08 19.94
N VAL A 27 -23.56 35.97 20.39
CA VAL A 27 -23.08 34.64 20.03
C VAL A 27 -23.29 34.54 18.53
N TYR A 28 -22.21 34.71 17.75
CA TYR A 28 -22.18 34.27 16.36
C TYR A 28 -22.22 32.74 16.38
N ALA A 29 -23.43 32.20 16.53
CA ALA A 29 -23.76 30.86 16.11
C ALA A 29 -24.36 30.96 14.70
N ASP A 30 -23.54 31.35 13.72
CA ASP A 30 -23.79 30.97 12.34
C ASP A 30 -23.09 29.63 12.10
N THR A 31 -23.74 28.54 12.48
CA THR A 31 -23.49 27.27 11.80
C THR A 31 -24.18 27.38 10.44
N ALA A 32 -23.57 28.15 9.54
CA ALA A 32 -23.87 28.00 8.11
C ALA A 32 -23.64 26.52 7.80
N ALA A 33 -24.65 25.84 7.27
CA ALA A 33 -24.49 24.49 6.77
C ALA A 33 -23.31 24.50 5.79
N GLU A 34 -22.32 23.63 6.03
CA GLU A 34 -21.12 23.50 5.21
C GLU A 34 -21.53 23.39 3.73
N ALA A 35 -21.04 24.32 2.90
CA ALA A 35 -21.44 24.38 1.50
C ALA A 35 -20.84 23.19 0.74
N ALA A 36 -21.67 22.23 0.35
CA ALA A 36 -21.23 21.11 -0.48
C ALA A 36 -20.90 21.59 -1.90
N LEU A 37 -19.67 21.35 -2.35
CA LEU A 37 -19.24 21.65 -3.71
C LEU A 37 -19.55 20.46 -4.63
N ASN A 38 -20.16 20.76 -5.77
CA ASN A 38 -20.50 19.73 -6.75
C ASN A 38 -19.26 19.33 -7.55
N ALA A 39 -18.71 18.15 -7.27
CA ALA A 39 -17.63 17.54 -8.02
C ALA A 39 -18.02 16.13 -8.46
N LYS A 40 -17.49 15.68 -9.61
CA LYS A 40 -17.60 14.27 -10.00
C LYS A 40 -16.51 13.47 -9.31
N THR A 41 -16.85 12.28 -8.80
CA THR A 41 -15.87 11.37 -8.20
C THR A 41 -15.49 10.26 -9.18
N SER A 42 -14.18 10.01 -9.26
CA SER A 42 -13.57 8.86 -9.90
C SER A 42 -12.37 8.40 -9.06
N TRP A 43 -11.56 7.48 -9.56
CA TRP A 43 -10.38 6.97 -8.88
C TRP A 43 -9.35 6.43 -9.87
N LEU A 44 -8.14 6.15 -9.39
CA LEU A 44 -7.06 5.51 -10.16
C LEU A 44 -6.63 4.20 -9.48
N GLY A 45 -6.20 3.21 -10.28
CA GLY A 45 -5.38 2.11 -9.80
C GLY A 45 -6.10 0.85 -9.29
N ASN A 46 -7.43 0.86 -9.11
CA ASN A 46 -8.18 -0.35 -8.76
C ASN A 46 -9.28 -0.65 -9.78
N SER A 47 -9.43 -1.91 -10.18
CA SER A 47 -10.51 -2.33 -11.09
C SER A 47 -11.92 -2.01 -10.58
N PHE A 48 -12.10 -1.88 -9.25
CA PHE A 48 -13.39 -1.52 -8.66
C PHE A 48 -13.26 -0.31 -7.73
N GLY A 49 -14.27 0.55 -7.76
CA GLY A 49 -14.29 1.82 -7.03
C GLY A 49 -14.75 1.71 -5.57
N PHE A 50 -15.41 0.61 -5.19
CA PHE A 50 -16.18 0.41 -3.95
C PHE A 50 -17.62 0.94 -3.94
N GLY A 51 -18.14 1.46 -5.06
CA GLY A 51 -19.56 1.87 -5.17
C GLY A 51 -20.58 0.76 -4.87
N ASP A 52 -20.22 -0.50 -5.11
CA ASP A 52 -21.01 -1.69 -4.83
C ASP A 52 -20.44 -2.55 -3.69
N GLY A 53 -19.46 -2.02 -2.95
CA GLY A 53 -18.78 -2.74 -1.87
C GLY A 53 -17.61 -3.63 -2.32
N THR A 54 -17.19 -3.59 -3.59
CA THR A 54 -16.07 -4.41 -4.11
C THR A 54 -14.78 -3.62 -4.35
N TRP A 55 -13.62 -4.27 -4.15
CA TRP A 55 -12.28 -3.78 -4.52
C TRP A 55 -11.37 -4.97 -4.78
N THR A 56 -10.33 -4.78 -5.60
CA THR A 56 -9.26 -5.77 -5.73
C THR A 56 -8.26 -5.55 -4.60
N GLN A 57 -7.76 -6.62 -4.01
CA GLN A 57 -6.77 -6.53 -2.94
C GLN A 57 -5.52 -5.76 -3.35
N ILE A 58 -4.90 -5.07 -2.39
CA ILE A 58 -3.61 -4.37 -2.58
C ILE A 58 -2.45 -5.35 -2.82
N ASN A 59 -2.59 -6.58 -2.33
CA ASN A 59 -1.60 -7.65 -2.46
C ASN A 59 -2.30 -9.00 -2.69
N ILE A 60 -1.66 -9.89 -3.46
CA ILE A 60 -2.06 -11.30 -3.60
C ILE A 60 -0.77 -12.13 -3.62
N THR A 61 -0.60 -13.00 -2.63
CA THR A 61 0.63 -13.80 -2.49
C THR A 61 0.42 -15.28 -2.76
N ALA A 62 -0.82 -15.77 -2.71
CA ALA A 62 -1.18 -17.14 -3.05
C ALA A 62 -2.54 -17.21 -3.73
N ILE A 63 -2.71 -18.20 -4.61
CA ILE A 63 -3.98 -18.50 -5.26
C ILE A 63 -4.26 -20.00 -5.26
N ALA A 64 -5.54 -20.37 -5.23
CA ALA A 64 -6.02 -21.72 -5.52
C ALA A 64 -7.17 -21.63 -6.51
N VAL A 65 -7.12 -22.43 -7.58
CA VAL A 65 -8.08 -22.37 -8.68
C VAL A 65 -8.97 -23.61 -8.64
N SER A 66 -10.27 -23.37 -8.66
CA SER A 66 -11.29 -24.42 -8.75
C SER A 66 -11.50 -24.90 -10.19
N PRO A 67 -12.03 -26.12 -10.40
CA PRO A 67 -12.31 -26.64 -11.73
C PRO A 67 -13.21 -25.74 -12.60
N ASP A 68 -14.13 -24.98 -12.00
CA ASP A 68 -15.04 -24.04 -12.68
C ASP A 68 -14.45 -22.63 -12.84
N GLY A 69 -13.19 -22.42 -12.48
CA GLY A 69 -12.47 -21.16 -12.71
C GLY A 69 -12.67 -20.08 -11.65
N LYS A 70 -13.20 -20.41 -10.46
CA LYS A 70 -13.10 -19.52 -9.29
C LYS A 70 -11.69 -19.56 -8.73
N VAL A 71 -11.17 -18.40 -8.38
CA VAL A 71 -9.85 -18.21 -7.78
C VAL A 71 -10.03 -17.76 -6.34
N TYR A 72 -9.48 -18.53 -5.41
CA TYR A 72 -9.39 -18.20 -3.99
C TYR A 72 -8.00 -17.61 -3.74
N THR A 73 -7.92 -16.46 -3.09
CA THR A 73 -6.67 -15.75 -2.85
C THR A 73 -6.32 -15.75 -1.37
N ASN A 74 -5.05 -15.48 -1.07
CA ASN A 74 -4.62 -15.06 0.26
C ASN A 74 -3.52 -13.99 0.13
N ALA A 75 -3.41 -13.15 1.14
CA ALA A 75 -2.35 -12.18 1.32
C ALA A 75 -2.12 -11.94 2.83
N PRO A 76 -0.90 -11.60 3.26
CA PRO A 76 -0.66 -11.27 4.68
C PRO A 76 -1.42 -10.04 5.16
N TRP A 77 -1.70 -9.09 4.27
CA TRP A 77 -2.34 -7.82 4.58
C TRP A 77 -3.18 -7.31 3.41
N ASP A 78 -4.38 -6.83 3.72
CA ASP A 78 -5.21 -5.94 2.91
C ASP A 78 -5.91 -4.96 3.85
N GLU A 79 -5.79 -3.66 3.64
CA GLU A 79 -6.19 -2.64 4.64
C GLU A 79 -7.69 -2.67 5.01
N SER A 80 -8.56 -3.01 4.06
CA SER A 80 -9.99 -3.18 4.33
C SER A 80 -10.39 -4.61 4.72
N GLY A 81 -9.42 -5.48 4.97
CA GLY A 81 -9.61 -6.83 5.50
C GLY A 81 -10.10 -7.88 4.49
N ALA A 82 -9.73 -7.72 3.22
CA ALA A 82 -10.02 -8.69 2.17
C ALA A 82 -8.85 -9.64 1.86
N GLU A 83 -7.98 -9.92 2.85
CA GLU A 83 -6.79 -10.79 2.69
C GLU A 83 -7.10 -12.10 1.96
N ALA A 84 -8.23 -12.72 2.29
CA ALA A 84 -8.74 -13.90 1.61
C ALA A 84 -10.00 -13.57 0.81
N SER A 85 -9.87 -13.54 -0.52
CA SER A 85 -10.94 -13.18 -1.45
C SER A 85 -11.23 -14.27 -2.48
N VAL A 86 -12.37 -14.14 -3.16
CA VAL A 86 -12.79 -15.04 -4.24
C VAL A 86 -13.10 -14.24 -5.48
N TYR A 87 -12.54 -14.64 -6.62
CA TYR A 87 -12.76 -14.02 -7.92
C TYR A 87 -13.23 -15.04 -8.95
N GLN A 88 -14.02 -14.60 -9.92
CA GLN A 88 -14.35 -15.39 -11.10
C GLN A 88 -14.69 -14.45 -12.26
N ASN A 89 -14.20 -14.74 -13.46
CA ASN A 89 -14.53 -13.98 -14.67
C ASN A 89 -14.30 -12.46 -14.54
N GLY A 90 -13.22 -12.05 -13.87
CA GLY A 90 -12.87 -10.64 -13.68
C GLY A 90 -13.74 -9.90 -12.66
N LYS A 91 -14.46 -10.62 -11.80
CA LYS A 91 -15.29 -10.04 -10.72
C LYS A 91 -14.87 -10.58 -9.36
N MET A 92 -14.88 -9.71 -8.35
CA MET A 92 -14.80 -10.13 -6.96
C MET A 92 -16.17 -10.67 -6.53
N LEU A 93 -16.22 -11.91 -6.06
CA LEU A 93 -17.44 -12.55 -5.56
C LEU A 93 -17.65 -12.31 -4.06
N GLY A 94 -16.56 -12.04 -3.33
CA GLY A 94 -16.57 -11.75 -1.90
C GLY A 94 -15.23 -12.06 -1.25
N PHE A 95 -15.17 -11.87 0.06
CA PHE A 95 -14.00 -12.14 0.90
C PHE A 95 -14.41 -12.78 2.23
N ALA A 96 -13.47 -13.46 2.89
CA ALA A 96 -13.73 -14.28 4.07
C ALA A 96 -14.01 -13.44 5.33
N GLY A 97 -13.32 -12.32 5.53
CA GLY A 97 -13.41 -11.54 6.75
C GLY A 97 -12.92 -12.28 8.00
N GLY A 98 -12.69 -11.52 9.09
CA GLY A 98 -12.04 -12.06 10.28
C GLY A 98 -10.58 -12.46 10.05
N THR A 99 -9.95 -11.89 9.01
CA THR A 99 -8.53 -12.03 8.64
C THR A 99 -7.74 -10.75 8.87
N HIS A 100 -8.37 -9.74 9.49
CA HIS A 100 -7.80 -8.42 9.68
C HIS A 100 -8.24 -7.81 11.00
N GLY A 101 -7.33 -7.14 11.68
CA GLY A 101 -7.57 -6.43 12.93
C GLY A 101 -7.91 -7.37 14.09
N TRP A 102 -7.98 -6.79 15.30
CA TRP A 102 -8.21 -7.56 16.53
C TRP A 102 -7.24 -8.73 16.66
N GLY A 103 -5.96 -8.52 16.35
CA GLY A 103 -4.93 -9.54 16.33
C GLY A 103 -4.97 -10.50 15.14
N ASN A 104 -5.99 -10.51 14.28
CA ASN A 104 -6.02 -11.37 13.11
C ASN A 104 -5.25 -10.75 11.94
N GLY A 105 -4.52 -11.59 11.21
CA GLY A 105 -3.88 -11.26 9.95
C GLY A 105 -4.11 -12.38 8.93
N GLY A 106 -4.01 -12.06 7.65
CA GLY A 106 -4.05 -13.05 6.58
C GLY A 106 -2.80 -13.91 6.57
N GLY A 107 -2.49 -14.49 5.42
CA GLY A 107 -1.31 -15.32 5.29
C GLY A 107 -0.87 -15.54 3.87
N ASN A 108 0.10 -16.44 3.74
CA ASN A 108 0.77 -16.68 2.48
C ASN A 108 0.34 -17.96 1.78
N ALA A 109 -0.71 -18.66 2.18
CA ALA A 109 -1.13 -19.90 1.51
C ALA A 109 -2.64 -20.11 1.50
N VAL A 110 -3.15 -20.75 0.44
CA VAL A 110 -4.55 -21.13 0.28
C VAL A 110 -4.65 -22.45 -0.48
N ALA A 111 -5.59 -23.31 -0.08
CA ALA A 111 -5.96 -24.51 -0.81
C ALA A 111 -7.48 -24.69 -0.77
N ILE A 112 -8.02 -25.49 -1.69
CA ILE A 112 -9.44 -25.80 -1.73
C ILE A 112 -9.67 -27.29 -1.97
N ASN A 113 -10.82 -27.79 -1.53
CA ASN A 113 -11.37 -29.06 -1.99
C ASN A 113 -12.85 -28.86 -2.39
N ARG A 114 -13.63 -29.94 -2.57
CA ARG A 114 -15.04 -29.80 -2.99
C ARG A 114 -15.93 -28.99 -2.02
N LYS A 115 -15.55 -28.87 -0.74
CA LYS A 115 -16.40 -28.35 0.35
C LYS A 115 -15.80 -27.14 1.05
N TYR A 116 -14.48 -27.09 1.15
CA TYR A 116 -13.76 -26.14 1.99
C TYR A 116 -12.73 -25.35 1.22
N ALA A 117 -12.55 -24.10 1.65
CA ALA A 117 -11.34 -23.32 1.43
C ALA A 117 -10.51 -23.33 2.72
N PHE A 118 -9.23 -23.61 2.61
CA PHE A 118 -8.26 -23.62 3.69
C PHE A 118 -7.35 -22.41 3.52
N VAL A 119 -7.37 -21.50 4.47
CA VAL A 119 -6.69 -20.20 4.40
C VAL A 119 -5.66 -20.14 5.53
N ALA A 120 -4.38 -19.98 5.18
CA ALA A 120 -3.36 -19.73 6.18
C ALA A 120 -3.58 -18.34 6.82
N ILE A 121 -3.54 -18.24 8.14
CA ILE A 121 -3.74 -16.98 8.88
C ILE A 121 -2.78 -16.86 10.06
N ALA A 122 -2.62 -15.64 10.55
CA ALA A 122 -1.98 -15.33 11.83
C ALA A 122 -3.01 -14.84 12.85
N VAL A 123 -2.80 -15.17 14.13
CA VAL A 123 -3.63 -14.71 15.25
C VAL A 123 -2.71 -14.20 16.37
N GLY A 124 -2.88 -12.94 16.75
CA GLY A 124 -2.26 -12.26 17.86
C GLY A 124 -3.31 -11.86 18.91
N ASN A 125 -2.93 -10.99 19.85
CA ASN A 125 -3.82 -10.62 20.97
C ASN A 125 -3.80 -9.13 21.33
N GLU A 126 -3.43 -8.25 20.40
CA GLU A 126 -3.40 -6.80 20.60
C GLU A 126 -2.63 -6.40 21.88
N LYS A 127 -1.36 -6.83 22.00
CA LYS A 127 -0.49 -6.54 23.17
C LYS A 127 -1.06 -7.05 24.50
N GLY A 128 -1.93 -8.06 24.45
CA GLY A 128 -2.60 -8.67 25.61
C GLY A 128 -3.93 -8.02 25.98
N HIS A 129 -4.52 -7.20 25.10
CA HIS A 129 -5.88 -6.68 25.28
C HIS A 129 -6.97 -7.72 24.97
N LEU A 130 -6.63 -8.79 24.24
CA LEU A 130 -7.50 -9.91 23.94
C LEU A 130 -7.08 -11.14 24.77
N VAL A 131 -7.99 -11.68 25.60
CA VAL A 131 -7.62 -12.57 26.72
C VAL A 131 -8.45 -13.85 26.84
N GLU A 132 -9.40 -14.10 25.94
CA GLU A 132 -10.23 -15.31 26.00
C GLU A 132 -9.45 -16.58 25.62
N PRO A 133 -9.31 -17.57 26.54
CA PRO A 133 -8.56 -18.79 26.27
C PRO A 133 -9.13 -19.60 25.10
N GLY A 134 -8.26 -20.09 24.23
CA GLY A 134 -8.65 -20.85 23.05
C GLY A 134 -9.17 -20.00 21.90
N VAL A 135 -9.36 -18.69 22.10
CA VAL A 135 -9.69 -17.72 21.05
C VAL A 135 -8.46 -16.89 20.68
N TRP A 136 -7.69 -16.47 21.68
CA TRP A 136 -6.50 -15.62 21.50
C TRP A 136 -5.25 -16.24 22.14
N PRO A 137 -4.05 -15.99 21.58
CA PRO A 137 -2.79 -16.36 22.23
C PRO A 137 -2.55 -15.59 23.53
N GLU A 138 -1.68 -16.12 24.38
CA GLU A 138 -1.20 -15.42 25.57
C GLU A 138 -0.37 -14.18 25.24
N LYS A 139 -0.22 -13.25 26.20
CA LYS A 139 0.54 -12.01 25.99
C LYS A 139 1.97 -12.30 25.52
N GLY A 140 2.37 -11.66 24.42
CA GLY A 140 3.70 -11.83 23.82
C GLY A 140 3.84 -13.11 22.97
N LYS A 141 2.74 -13.82 22.73
CA LYS A 141 2.66 -14.94 21.81
C LYS A 141 1.86 -14.56 20.55
N GLN A 142 2.12 -15.31 19.48
CA GLN A 142 1.41 -15.25 18.21
C GLN A 142 1.22 -16.67 17.69
N TRP A 143 0.05 -16.93 17.11
CA TRP A 143 -0.29 -18.18 16.47
C TRP A 143 -0.24 -18.04 14.95
N PHE A 144 0.20 -19.09 14.28
CA PHE A 144 0.07 -19.28 12.84
C PHE A 144 -0.57 -20.63 12.57
N GLY A 145 -1.43 -20.69 11.57
CA GLY A 145 -2.20 -21.89 11.30
C GLY A 145 -3.16 -21.73 10.13
N ILE A 146 -4.21 -22.54 10.13
CA ILE A 146 -5.13 -22.67 9.00
C ILE A 146 -6.57 -22.44 9.46
N SER A 147 -7.24 -21.47 8.86
CA SER A 147 -8.68 -21.26 8.97
C SER A 147 -9.40 -22.07 7.89
N ARG A 148 -10.39 -22.87 8.28
CA ARG A 148 -11.25 -23.61 7.34
C ARG A 148 -12.57 -22.86 7.11
N ARG A 149 -12.85 -22.53 5.86
CA ARG A 149 -14.05 -21.79 5.40
C ARG A 149 -14.88 -22.65 4.45
N LEU A 150 -16.17 -22.35 4.33
CA LEU A 150 -17.03 -23.00 3.32
C LEU A 150 -16.75 -22.42 1.94
N ILE A 151 -16.62 -23.28 0.93
CA ILE A 151 -16.28 -22.85 -0.44
C ILE A 151 -17.39 -21.99 -1.09
N GLY A 152 -18.66 -22.28 -0.75
CA GLY A 152 -19.83 -21.57 -1.25
C GLY A 152 -20.13 -20.24 -0.55
N ASP A 153 -19.53 -20.02 0.61
CA ASP A 153 -19.61 -18.76 1.37
C ASP A 153 -18.35 -18.63 2.25
N PRO A 154 -17.28 -17.99 1.75
CA PRO A 154 -16.00 -17.91 2.46
C PRO A 154 -16.10 -17.14 3.78
N LYS A 155 -17.18 -16.36 4.01
CA LYS A 155 -17.43 -15.71 5.30
C LYS A 155 -17.75 -16.69 6.40
N ARG A 156 -18.33 -17.84 6.05
CA ARG A 156 -18.73 -18.86 7.01
C ARG A 156 -17.56 -19.76 7.34
N VAL A 157 -17.19 -19.73 8.62
CA VAL A 157 -16.24 -20.65 9.21
C VAL A 157 -16.84 -22.06 9.23
N ALA A 158 -16.05 -23.04 8.80
CA ALA A 158 -16.40 -24.45 8.86
C ALA A 158 -15.74 -25.08 10.10
N ALA A 159 -16.37 -24.88 11.26
CA ALA A 159 -15.86 -25.39 12.53
C ALA A 159 -15.67 -26.92 12.52
N PHE A 160 -14.63 -27.41 13.20
CA PHE A 160 -14.36 -28.83 13.46
C PHE A 160 -14.26 -29.14 14.96
N GLN A 161 -14.44 -28.12 15.79
CA GLN A 161 -14.53 -28.22 17.24
C GLN A 161 -15.63 -27.27 17.75
N PRO A 162 -16.18 -27.48 18.96
CA PRO A 162 -17.14 -26.54 19.53
C PRO A 162 -16.52 -25.17 19.76
N ALA A 163 -17.25 -24.10 19.44
CA ALA A 163 -16.86 -22.75 19.83
C ALA A 163 -16.96 -22.57 21.35
N ALA A 164 -15.97 -21.92 21.96
CA ALA A 164 -15.97 -21.61 23.40
C ALA A 164 -17.25 -20.85 23.81
N LYS A 165 -17.69 -19.93 22.95
CA LYS A 165 -18.93 -19.18 23.10
C LYS A 165 -19.62 -18.98 21.75
N SER A 166 -20.76 -19.64 21.54
CA SER A 166 -21.41 -19.67 20.23
C SER A 166 -21.88 -18.30 19.70
N ALA A 167 -22.19 -17.36 20.59
CA ALA A 167 -22.61 -16.01 20.22
C ALA A 167 -21.44 -15.06 19.89
N ASP A 168 -20.20 -15.44 20.19
CA ASP A 168 -19.02 -14.62 19.89
C ASP A 168 -18.45 -14.98 18.50
N PRO A 169 -18.41 -14.02 17.55
CA PRO A 169 -17.81 -14.24 16.23
C PRO A 169 -16.33 -14.68 16.29
N HIS A 170 -15.57 -14.22 17.29
CA HIS A 170 -14.16 -14.60 17.42
C HIS A 170 -14.01 -16.04 17.89
N ALA A 171 -14.79 -16.47 18.88
CA ALA A 171 -14.86 -17.87 19.27
C ALA A 171 -15.32 -18.79 18.11
N GLN A 172 -16.18 -18.32 17.21
CA GLN A 172 -16.55 -19.07 16.00
C GLN A 172 -15.37 -19.20 15.02
N LEU A 173 -14.59 -18.13 14.81
CA LEU A 173 -13.36 -18.17 14.02
C LEU A 173 -12.36 -19.18 14.59
N ALA A 174 -12.15 -19.14 15.91
CA ALA A 174 -11.27 -20.06 16.62
C ALA A 174 -11.73 -21.53 16.50
N ALA A 175 -13.05 -21.78 16.47
CA ALA A 175 -13.62 -23.11 16.28
C ALA A 175 -13.32 -23.75 14.90
N GLY A 176 -12.93 -22.94 13.92
CA GLY A 176 -12.47 -23.40 12.61
C GLY A 176 -10.99 -23.11 12.33
N PHE A 177 -10.20 -22.81 13.37
CA PHE A 177 -8.78 -22.52 13.26
C PHE A 177 -7.93 -23.66 13.81
N LEU A 178 -7.02 -24.17 12.99
CA LEU A 178 -6.02 -25.16 13.38
C LEU A 178 -4.72 -24.41 13.69
N MET A 179 -4.40 -24.24 14.98
CA MET A 179 -3.11 -23.70 15.41
C MET A 179 -2.01 -24.73 15.10
N MET A 180 -1.00 -24.31 14.33
CA MET A 180 0.14 -25.16 13.97
C MET A 180 1.42 -24.70 14.66
N ASN A 181 1.61 -23.38 14.75
CA ASN A 181 2.77 -22.76 15.37
C ASN A 181 2.32 -21.73 16.40
N GLU A 182 2.86 -21.83 17.61
CA GLU A 182 2.87 -20.76 18.60
C GLU A 182 4.31 -20.29 18.78
N VAL A 183 4.52 -18.99 18.63
CA VAL A 183 5.85 -18.35 18.69
C VAL A 183 5.77 -17.03 19.44
N PRO A 184 6.90 -16.46 19.89
CA PRO A 184 6.93 -15.08 20.37
C PRO A 184 6.41 -14.09 19.33
N THR A 185 5.74 -13.03 19.76
CA THR A 185 5.32 -11.95 18.86
C THR A 185 6.51 -11.38 18.09
N GLY A 186 6.38 -11.24 16.77
CA GLY A 186 7.46 -10.76 15.90
C GLY A 186 8.35 -11.87 15.34
N THR A 187 8.14 -13.13 15.72
CA THR A 187 8.76 -14.28 15.08
C THR A 187 7.90 -14.74 13.89
N ASP A 188 8.50 -14.83 12.70
CA ASP A 188 7.85 -15.41 11.53
C ASP A 188 7.79 -16.95 11.63
N ALA A 189 6.57 -17.49 11.62
CA ALA A 189 6.28 -18.92 11.58
C ALA A 189 5.06 -19.24 10.69
N GLU A 190 4.91 -18.51 9.60
CA GLU A 190 3.82 -18.69 8.65
C GLU A 190 3.79 -20.08 7.99
N ILE A 191 2.62 -20.46 7.49
CA ILE A 191 2.42 -21.69 6.72
C ILE A 191 2.76 -21.40 5.25
N GLY A 192 3.85 -21.96 4.74
CA GLY A 192 4.43 -21.61 3.43
C GLY A 192 3.72 -22.19 2.22
N GLY A 193 2.79 -23.13 2.41
CA GLY A 193 2.03 -23.74 1.33
C GLY A 193 0.96 -24.69 1.82
N LEU A 194 -0.11 -24.81 1.04
CA LEU A 194 -1.24 -25.68 1.29
C LEU A 194 -1.60 -26.41 -0.02
N ALA A 195 -1.99 -27.68 0.09
CA ALA A 195 -2.68 -28.40 -0.98
C ALA A 195 -3.73 -29.31 -0.36
N ALA A 196 -4.85 -29.56 -1.04
CA ALA A 196 -5.91 -30.38 -0.48
C ALA A 196 -6.60 -31.25 -1.53
N ASN A 197 -6.97 -32.45 -1.12
CA ASN A 197 -8.02 -33.22 -1.76
C ASN A 197 -9.23 -33.30 -0.82
N ASP A 198 -10.23 -34.10 -1.17
CA ASP A 198 -11.47 -34.17 -0.39
C ASP A 198 -11.32 -34.81 0.98
N THR A 199 -10.25 -35.55 1.22
CA THR A 199 -10.02 -36.30 2.47
C THR A 199 -8.81 -35.84 3.24
N THR A 200 -7.84 -35.18 2.58
CA THR A 200 -6.56 -34.85 3.18
C THR A 200 -6.16 -33.42 2.81
N LEU A 201 -5.75 -32.66 3.81
CA LEU A 201 -5.08 -31.37 3.72
C LEU A 201 -3.59 -31.57 3.99
N TYR A 202 -2.75 -31.06 3.10
CA TYR A 202 -1.30 -31.02 3.21
C TYR A 202 -0.89 -29.60 3.56
N ALA A 203 -0.05 -29.44 4.58
CA ALA A 203 0.45 -28.14 5.02
C ALA A 203 1.96 -28.14 5.14
N ALA A 204 2.61 -27.19 4.45
CA ALA A 204 4.03 -26.96 4.57
C ALA A 204 4.30 -26.08 5.80
N ASN A 205 4.75 -26.70 6.89
CA ASN A 205 5.17 -25.99 8.08
C ASN A 205 6.65 -25.58 7.93
N THR A 206 6.87 -24.49 7.19
CA THR A 206 8.19 -24.01 6.80
C THR A 206 9.08 -23.74 8.01
N ALA A 207 8.51 -23.20 9.10
CA ALA A 207 9.23 -22.91 10.34
C ALA A 207 9.72 -24.16 11.08
N ARG A 208 9.17 -25.35 10.77
CA ARG A 208 9.51 -26.62 11.40
C ARG A 208 10.16 -27.63 10.46
N ASN A 209 10.51 -27.25 9.23
CA ASN A 209 11.11 -28.13 8.23
C ASN A 209 10.32 -29.44 8.02
N ARG A 210 9.00 -29.35 7.85
CA ARG A 210 8.16 -30.54 7.66
C ARG A 210 6.87 -30.25 6.91
N ILE A 211 6.33 -31.30 6.31
CA ILE A 211 4.96 -31.33 5.78
C ILE A 211 4.08 -32.07 6.78
N GLU A 212 2.93 -31.49 7.14
CA GLU A 212 1.94 -32.06 8.05
C GLU A 212 0.64 -32.37 7.29
N LEU A 213 0.10 -33.57 7.50
CA LEU A 213 -1.13 -34.03 6.85
C LEU A 213 -2.27 -34.06 7.86
N TYR A 214 -3.42 -33.55 7.46
CA TYR A 214 -4.62 -33.53 8.28
C TYR A 214 -5.77 -34.17 7.52
N ASP A 215 -6.66 -34.85 8.25
CA ASP A 215 -7.96 -35.24 7.71
C ASP A 215 -8.78 -33.97 7.40
N ALA A 216 -9.32 -33.85 6.19
CA ALA A 216 -9.97 -32.62 5.74
C ALA A 216 -11.27 -32.29 6.49
N GLU A 217 -11.91 -33.29 7.12
CA GLU A 217 -13.17 -33.14 7.84
C GLU A 217 -12.97 -32.94 9.36
N SER A 218 -12.16 -33.76 10.00
CA SER A 218 -11.88 -33.66 11.45
C SER A 218 -10.72 -32.71 11.79
N MET A 219 -9.87 -32.37 10.81
CA MET A 219 -8.64 -31.60 10.99
C MET A 219 -7.63 -32.25 11.96
N LEU A 220 -7.78 -33.55 12.22
CA LEU A 220 -6.81 -34.32 13.00
C LEU A 220 -5.58 -34.68 12.16
N ARG A 221 -4.39 -34.55 12.76
CA ARG A 221 -3.14 -34.86 12.06
C ARG A 221 -3.03 -36.36 11.80
N LYS A 222 -2.85 -36.73 10.53
CA LYS A 222 -2.69 -38.10 10.04
C LYS A 222 -1.23 -38.54 10.00
N ALA A 223 -0.35 -37.66 9.50
CA ALA A 223 1.06 -37.97 9.28
C ALA A 223 1.89 -36.69 9.24
N THR A 224 3.21 -36.86 9.26
CA THR A 224 4.21 -35.81 9.02
C THR A 224 5.45 -36.44 8.43
N TRP A 225 6.22 -35.67 7.66
CA TRP A 225 7.59 -36.02 7.27
C TRP A 225 8.44 -34.77 7.10
N ASP A 226 9.75 -34.95 7.23
CA ASP A 226 10.71 -33.84 7.18
C ASP A 226 10.97 -33.43 5.72
N VAL A 227 11.03 -32.12 5.50
CA VAL A 227 11.39 -31.49 4.22
C VAL A 227 12.12 -30.19 4.57
N HIS A 228 13.19 -29.84 3.87
CA HIS A 228 13.91 -28.61 4.15
C HIS A 228 13.13 -27.38 3.66
N GLU A 229 12.74 -26.50 4.59
CA GLU A 229 12.01 -25.25 4.34
C GLU A 229 10.91 -25.35 3.27
N PRO A 230 9.93 -26.27 3.45
CA PRO A 230 8.90 -26.50 2.45
C PRO A 230 8.03 -25.26 2.29
N GLY A 231 7.73 -24.89 1.06
CA GLY A 231 6.80 -23.80 0.73
C GLY A 231 5.61 -24.33 -0.05
N ARG A 232 5.38 -23.77 -1.24
CA ARG A 232 4.22 -24.08 -2.09
C ARG A 232 4.11 -25.57 -2.41
N LEU A 233 2.88 -26.05 -2.44
CA LEU A 233 2.51 -27.44 -2.64
C LEU A 233 1.52 -27.55 -3.79
N ALA A 234 1.62 -28.59 -4.62
CA ALA A 234 0.54 -28.98 -5.52
C ALA A 234 0.33 -30.48 -5.51
N LEU A 235 -0.95 -30.87 -5.53
CA LEU A 235 -1.35 -32.26 -5.71
C LEU A 235 -1.46 -32.57 -7.20
N ALA A 236 -0.83 -33.67 -7.60
CA ALA A 236 -1.00 -34.22 -8.94
C ALA A 236 -2.26 -35.11 -9.01
N PRO A 237 -2.85 -35.31 -10.20
CA PRO A 237 -4.04 -36.16 -10.38
C PRO A 237 -3.86 -37.63 -9.92
N ASP A 238 -2.63 -38.13 -9.89
CA ASP A 238 -2.28 -39.47 -9.40
C ASP A 238 -2.16 -39.54 -7.86
N GLY A 239 -2.38 -38.42 -7.17
CA GLY A 239 -2.33 -38.31 -5.72
C GLY A 239 -0.95 -38.06 -5.14
N THR A 240 0.09 -37.88 -5.96
CA THR A 240 1.41 -37.46 -5.48
C THR A 240 1.46 -35.96 -5.19
N LEU A 241 2.51 -35.53 -4.50
CA LEU A 241 2.68 -34.17 -4.01
C LEU A 241 3.98 -33.56 -4.53
N TRP A 242 3.87 -32.41 -5.18
CA TRP A 242 5.00 -31.58 -5.60
C TRP A 242 5.20 -30.44 -4.60
N VAL A 243 6.45 -30.14 -4.28
CA VAL A 243 6.83 -29.26 -3.16
C VAL A 243 7.97 -28.34 -3.59
N LEU A 244 7.86 -27.03 -3.32
CA LEU A 244 9.03 -26.15 -3.28
C LEU A 244 9.80 -26.33 -1.97
N THR A 245 11.12 -26.43 -2.04
CA THR A 245 12.02 -26.56 -0.88
C THR A 245 13.10 -25.48 -0.88
N GLY A 246 13.72 -25.20 0.26
CA GLY A 246 14.70 -24.11 0.40
C GLY A 246 14.08 -22.71 0.30
N THR A 247 12.81 -22.56 0.70
CA THR A 247 12.02 -21.36 0.36
C THR A 247 12.33 -20.12 1.19
N ARG A 248 13.11 -20.22 2.28
CA ARG A 248 13.47 -19.07 3.14
C ARG A 248 14.92 -18.67 2.98
N SER A 249 15.84 -19.61 3.19
CA SER A 249 17.28 -19.35 3.29
C SER A 249 18.01 -19.42 1.94
N GLU A 250 17.49 -20.16 0.97
CA GLU A 250 18.12 -20.27 -0.35
C GLU A 250 17.72 -19.12 -1.28
N ARG A 251 18.66 -18.76 -2.16
CA ARG A 251 18.48 -17.70 -3.17
C ARG A 251 17.42 -18.08 -4.21
N ALA A 252 17.32 -19.35 -4.56
CA ALA A 252 16.35 -19.88 -5.53
C ALA A 252 15.84 -21.23 -5.02
N PRO A 253 14.53 -21.37 -4.76
CA PRO A 253 13.94 -22.64 -4.32
C PRO A 253 14.13 -23.75 -5.34
N THR A 254 14.19 -24.99 -4.86
CA THR A 254 14.16 -26.19 -5.71
C THR A 254 12.80 -26.88 -5.66
N VAL A 255 12.60 -27.87 -6.54
CA VAL A 255 11.34 -28.61 -6.68
C VAL A 255 11.58 -30.07 -6.34
N GLU A 256 10.78 -30.61 -5.44
CA GLU A 256 10.79 -32.01 -5.04
C GLU A 256 9.43 -32.68 -5.24
N HIS A 257 9.43 -33.99 -5.42
CA HIS A 257 8.24 -34.80 -5.68
C HIS A 257 8.14 -35.93 -4.67
N TYR A 258 6.94 -36.18 -4.14
CA TYR A 258 6.69 -37.13 -3.07
C TYR A 258 5.45 -37.97 -3.34
N THR A 259 5.44 -39.23 -2.89
CA THR A 259 4.23 -40.03 -2.79
C THR A 259 3.25 -39.39 -1.78
N ALA A 260 1.98 -39.82 -1.80
CA ALA A 260 1.00 -39.39 -0.81
C ALA A 260 1.40 -39.70 0.65
N SER A 261 2.29 -40.67 0.87
CA SER A 261 2.82 -41.07 2.18
C SER A 261 4.14 -40.41 2.56
N GLY A 262 4.68 -39.51 1.73
CA GLY A 262 5.90 -38.75 2.03
C GLY A 262 7.21 -39.42 1.61
N GLN A 263 7.17 -40.44 0.76
CA GLN A 263 8.39 -40.99 0.17
C GLN A 263 8.81 -40.16 -1.04
N ARG A 264 10.07 -39.70 -1.06
CA ARG A 264 10.60 -38.89 -2.17
C ARG A 264 10.67 -39.72 -3.46
N ILE A 265 10.20 -39.13 -4.55
CA ILE A 265 10.24 -39.65 -5.92
C ILE A 265 11.33 -38.87 -6.66
N ASP A 266 12.34 -39.57 -7.17
CA ASP A 266 13.37 -38.95 -7.98
C ASP A 266 12.91 -38.82 -9.44
N GLU A 267 12.51 -37.61 -9.82
CA GLU A 267 12.10 -37.27 -11.19
C GLU A 267 13.27 -36.81 -12.07
N ASN A 268 14.51 -36.72 -11.52
CA ASN A 268 15.65 -36.08 -12.17
C ASN A 268 15.27 -34.73 -12.83
N PHE A 269 14.48 -33.95 -12.09
CA PHE A 269 13.91 -32.69 -12.54
C PHE A 269 14.87 -31.53 -12.23
N THR A 270 15.04 -30.60 -13.17
CA THR A 270 15.89 -29.43 -12.97
C THR A 270 15.24 -28.21 -13.60
N LEU A 271 15.20 -27.12 -12.83
CA LEU A 271 14.72 -25.84 -13.32
C LEU A 271 15.77 -25.19 -14.25
N PRO A 272 15.33 -24.45 -15.29
CA PRO A 272 16.25 -23.67 -16.12
C PRO A 272 17.07 -22.69 -15.28
N ALA A 273 18.32 -22.44 -15.68
CA ALA A 273 19.19 -21.51 -14.98
C ALA A 273 18.56 -20.11 -14.85
N GLY A 274 18.68 -19.52 -13.66
CA GLY A 274 18.13 -18.20 -13.33
C GLY A 274 16.65 -18.20 -12.93
N THR A 275 15.99 -19.36 -12.93
CA THR A 275 14.62 -19.52 -12.42
C THR A 275 14.58 -19.28 -10.91
N VAL A 276 13.61 -18.50 -10.45
CA VAL A 276 13.25 -18.38 -9.02
C VAL A 276 11.81 -18.85 -8.89
N ALA A 277 11.62 -20.14 -8.64
CA ALA A 277 10.30 -20.73 -8.49
C ALA A 277 9.63 -20.19 -7.22
N VAL A 278 8.42 -19.64 -7.36
CA VAL A 278 7.65 -19.05 -6.26
C VAL A 278 6.30 -19.71 -6.04
N ASP A 279 5.82 -20.46 -7.03
CA ASP A 279 4.63 -21.31 -6.95
C ASP A 279 4.65 -22.40 -8.02
N LEU A 280 3.84 -23.44 -7.82
CA LEU A 280 3.68 -24.54 -8.77
C LEU A 280 2.25 -25.07 -8.79
N ALA A 281 1.81 -25.54 -9.96
CA ALA A 281 0.52 -26.20 -10.15
C ALA A 281 0.66 -27.40 -11.08
N ILE A 282 -0.21 -28.41 -10.91
CA ILE A 282 -0.33 -29.55 -11.82
C ILE A 282 -1.71 -29.50 -12.46
N ASP A 283 -1.79 -29.54 -13.78
CA ASP A 283 -3.10 -29.61 -14.46
C ASP A 283 -3.64 -31.05 -14.52
N ALA A 284 -4.89 -31.19 -14.98
CA ALA A 284 -5.56 -32.49 -15.07
C ALA A 284 -4.86 -33.51 -16.00
N HIS A 285 -3.95 -33.05 -16.87
CA HIS A 285 -3.15 -33.89 -17.76
C HIS A 285 -1.76 -34.20 -17.20
N GLY A 286 -1.45 -33.77 -15.96
CA GLY A 286 -0.16 -33.98 -15.32
C GLY A 286 0.94 -33.04 -15.82
N ARG A 287 0.60 -31.93 -16.51
CA ARG A 287 1.58 -30.90 -16.86
C ARG A 287 1.89 -30.08 -15.61
N LEU A 288 3.18 -29.92 -15.32
CA LEU A 288 3.69 -29.09 -14.23
C LEU A 288 3.87 -27.65 -14.71
N LEU A 289 3.33 -26.69 -13.98
CA LEU A 289 3.49 -25.26 -14.19
C LEU A 289 4.32 -24.69 -13.04
N ILE A 290 5.31 -23.86 -13.35
CA ILE A 290 6.15 -23.16 -12.38
C ILE A 290 6.00 -21.66 -12.59
N ALA A 291 5.59 -20.92 -11.56
CA ALA A 291 5.68 -19.47 -11.56
C ALA A 291 7.14 -19.05 -11.33
N ASP A 292 7.79 -18.49 -12.35
CA ASP A 292 9.18 -18.04 -12.30
C ASP A 292 9.27 -16.53 -12.00
N ASN A 293 9.65 -16.18 -10.77
CA ASN A 293 9.92 -14.81 -10.37
C ASN A 293 11.38 -14.36 -10.58
N GLY A 294 12.18 -15.15 -11.31
CA GLY A 294 13.50 -14.78 -11.80
C GLY A 294 13.43 -13.77 -12.94
N SER A 295 14.54 -13.52 -13.63
CA SER A 295 14.60 -12.49 -14.68
C SER A 295 13.72 -12.78 -15.90
N ARG A 296 13.24 -14.02 -16.08
CA ARG A 296 12.30 -14.34 -17.18
C ARG A 296 10.90 -13.81 -16.91
N GLN A 297 10.42 -13.81 -15.66
CA GLN A 297 9.07 -13.36 -15.29
C GLN A 297 7.96 -14.08 -16.10
N GLN A 298 7.99 -15.41 -16.12
CA GLN A 298 7.08 -16.26 -16.92
C GLN A 298 6.47 -17.36 -16.06
N VAL A 299 5.38 -17.97 -16.53
CA VAL A 299 4.96 -19.29 -16.07
C VAL A 299 5.57 -20.32 -17.01
N LEU A 300 6.43 -21.19 -16.48
CA LEU A 300 7.11 -22.24 -17.25
C LEU A 300 6.29 -23.53 -17.23
N PHE A 301 6.17 -24.19 -18.37
CA PHE A 301 5.42 -25.45 -18.52
C PHE A 301 6.38 -26.61 -18.68
N PHE A 302 6.11 -27.72 -17.99
CA PHE A 302 6.88 -28.95 -18.07
C PHE A 302 5.96 -30.14 -18.31
N THR A 303 6.35 -31.01 -19.24
CA THR A 303 5.59 -32.22 -19.57
C THR A 303 6.50 -33.43 -19.49
N LYS A 304 5.96 -34.54 -18.98
CA LYS A 304 6.70 -35.81 -18.90
C LYS A 304 6.79 -36.44 -20.29
N ARG A 305 8.00 -36.65 -20.79
CA ARG A 305 8.33 -37.35 -22.05
C ARG A 305 9.43 -38.36 -21.77
N ASP A 306 9.26 -39.60 -22.23
CA ASP A 306 10.21 -40.70 -21.99
C ASP A 306 10.59 -40.86 -20.51
N GLY A 307 9.60 -40.70 -19.61
CA GLY A 307 9.78 -40.82 -18.17
C GLY A 307 10.41 -39.61 -17.47
N ARG A 308 10.75 -38.53 -18.19
CA ARG A 308 11.38 -37.32 -17.63
C ARG A 308 10.58 -36.06 -17.92
N TYR A 309 10.50 -35.15 -16.96
CA TYR A 309 9.93 -33.82 -17.18
C TYR A 309 10.90 -32.92 -17.95
N THR A 310 10.40 -32.26 -18.99
CA THR A 310 11.16 -31.30 -19.81
C THR A 310 10.32 -30.06 -20.04
N GLU A 311 10.98 -28.89 -20.12
CA GLU A 311 10.32 -27.62 -20.44
C GLU A 311 9.64 -27.75 -21.81
N SER A 312 8.32 -27.61 -21.85
CA SER A 312 7.49 -27.79 -23.04
C SER A 312 6.92 -26.48 -23.58
N GLY A 313 7.05 -25.39 -22.83
CA GLY A 313 6.63 -24.05 -23.22
C GLY A 313 6.62 -23.08 -22.05
N ALA A 314 6.11 -21.88 -22.28
CA ALA A 314 5.88 -20.88 -21.25
C ALA A 314 4.70 -19.98 -21.61
N LEU A 315 4.06 -19.40 -20.60
CA LEU A 315 3.15 -18.27 -20.71
C LEU A 315 3.84 -17.04 -20.15
N GLY A 316 3.80 -15.92 -20.88
CA GLY A 316 4.49 -14.70 -20.51
C GLY A 316 5.51 -14.27 -21.57
N GLU A 317 5.70 -12.97 -21.74
CA GLU A 317 6.83 -12.43 -22.48
C GLU A 317 8.11 -12.61 -21.64
N ARG A 318 9.19 -13.08 -22.26
CA ARG A 318 10.47 -13.21 -21.54
C ARG A 318 10.97 -11.81 -21.14
N GLY A 319 11.23 -11.63 -19.84
CA GLY A 319 11.51 -10.34 -19.20
C GLY A 319 10.27 -9.67 -18.60
N GLY A 320 9.07 -10.23 -18.80
CA GLY A 320 7.82 -9.74 -18.24
C GLY A 320 7.54 -8.27 -18.56
N ILE A 321 7.21 -7.49 -17.55
CA ILE A 321 6.99 -6.04 -17.69
C ILE A 321 8.24 -5.27 -18.13
N PHE A 322 9.43 -5.87 -18.15
CA PHE A 322 10.65 -5.21 -18.63
C PHE A 322 11.02 -5.57 -20.07
N SER A 323 10.23 -6.40 -20.75
CA SER A 323 10.45 -6.76 -22.15
C SER A 323 10.12 -5.63 -23.14
N GLY A 324 10.88 -5.48 -24.22
CA GLY A 324 10.66 -4.38 -25.18
C GLY A 324 10.78 -2.99 -24.52
N VAL A 325 9.68 -2.24 -24.44
CA VAL A 325 9.63 -0.97 -23.69
C VAL A 325 9.53 -1.29 -22.21
N ALA A 326 10.65 -1.21 -21.48
CA ALA A 326 10.72 -1.57 -20.08
C ALA A 326 9.71 -0.78 -19.21
N GLY A 327 9.06 -1.46 -18.28
CA GLY A 327 8.04 -0.90 -17.40
C GLY A 327 6.64 -0.79 -18.02
N ARG A 328 6.46 -0.96 -19.32
CA ARG A 328 5.13 -0.87 -19.94
C ARG A 328 4.27 -2.11 -19.63
N PRO A 329 3.08 -1.98 -19.02
CA PRO A 329 2.19 -3.10 -18.75
C PRO A 329 1.52 -3.60 -20.04
N GLY A 330 1.13 -4.87 -20.03
CA GLY A 330 0.40 -5.51 -21.13
C GLY A 330 0.05 -6.96 -20.80
N PRO A 331 -0.80 -7.62 -21.60
CA PRO A 331 -1.02 -9.06 -21.49
C PRO A 331 0.32 -9.82 -21.52
N GLN A 332 0.45 -10.87 -20.72
CA GLN A 332 1.64 -11.71 -20.60
C GLN A 332 2.91 -10.98 -20.10
N ARG A 333 2.85 -9.70 -19.74
CA ARG A 333 3.97 -8.93 -19.21
C ARG A 333 3.97 -8.90 -17.69
N PHE A 334 4.16 -10.08 -17.09
CA PHE A 334 4.10 -10.28 -15.64
C PHE A 334 5.20 -9.53 -14.89
N ASN A 335 4.94 -9.21 -13.63
CA ASN A 335 5.91 -8.56 -12.75
C ASN A 335 5.71 -8.95 -11.30
N GLY A 336 6.66 -9.69 -10.72
CA GLY A 336 6.57 -10.16 -9.34
C GLY A 336 5.56 -11.29 -9.21
N LEU A 337 5.77 -12.40 -9.92
CA LEU A 337 4.86 -13.54 -9.84
C LEU A 337 4.73 -14.01 -8.39
N THR A 338 3.52 -14.40 -7.99
CA THR A 338 3.23 -14.91 -6.65
C THR A 338 2.47 -16.24 -6.66
N GLY A 339 1.72 -16.51 -7.72
CA GLY A 339 0.92 -17.73 -7.78
C GLY A 339 0.51 -18.14 -9.20
N VAL A 340 0.29 -19.44 -9.39
CA VAL A 340 -0.21 -20.04 -10.63
C VAL A 340 -1.26 -21.11 -10.34
N GLY A 341 -2.30 -21.20 -11.18
CA GLY A 341 -3.27 -22.29 -11.12
C GLY A 341 -3.90 -22.57 -12.48
N VAL A 342 -4.59 -23.70 -12.62
CA VAL A 342 -5.22 -24.13 -13.87
C VAL A 342 -6.62 -24.66 -13.60
N ASP A 343 -7.61 -24.24 -14.39
CA ASP A 343 -8.98 -24.79 -14.30
C ASP A 343 -9.18 -26.04 -15.17
N ALA A 344 -10.36 -26.66 -15.11
CA ALA A 344 -10.65 -27.87 -15.89
C ALA A 344 -10.71 -27.63 -17.41
N ARG A 345 -10.81 -26.37 -17.86
CA ARG A 345 -10.75 -26.00 -19.29
C ARG A 345 -9.31 -25.74 -19.74
N GLY A 346 -8.34 -25.83 -18.84
CA GLY A 346 -6.93 -25.55 -19.09
C GLY A 346 -6.61 -24.06 -19.16
N ASN A 347 -7.50 -23.18 -18.70
CA ASN A 347 -7.13 -21.76 -18.54
C ASN A 347 -6.11 -21.63 -17.41
N VAL A 348 -5.07 -20.84 -17.65
CA VAL A 348 -4.01 -20.57 -16.68
C VAL A 348 -4.31 -19.27 -15.95
N TYR A 349 -4.25 -19.29 -14.63
CA TYR A 349 -4.45 -18.14 -13.77
C TYR A 349 -3.12 -17.75 -13.15
N VAL A 350 -2.82 -16.45 -13.13
CA VAL A 350 -1.55 -15.92 -12.65
C VAL A 350 -1.82 -14.75 -11.72
N SER A 351 -1.22 -14.77 -10.54
CA SER A 351 -1.17 -13.61 -9.64
C SER A 351 0.22 -13.00 -9.60
N THR A 352 0.27 -11.68 -9.52
CA THR A 352 1.51 -10.91 -9.38
C THR A 352 1.35 -9.79 -8.38
N ASN A 353 2.45 -9.29 -7.79
CA ASN A 353 2.42 -8.14 -6.86
C ASN A 353 3.58 -7.14 -7.06
N GLY A 354 4.27 -7.19 -8.21
CA GLY A 354 5.40 -6.32 -8.54
C GLY A 354 6.77 -6.76 -8.02
N THR A 355 6.84 -7.64 -7.01
CA THR A 355 8.11 -8.11 -6.41
C THR A 355 8.22 -9.63 -6.24
N GLY A 356 7.10 -10.33 -6.07
CA GLY A 356 6.99 -11.73 -5.67
C GLY A 356 6.70 -11.91 -4.16
N PRO A 357 6.71 -13.15 -3.64
CA PRO A 357 6.29 -13.46 -2.27
C PRO A 357 7.31 -13.07 -1.19
N ARG A 358 8.57 -12.78 -1.57
CA ARG A 358 9.58 -12.21 -0.66
C ARG A 358 9.71 -10.72 -0.95
N TYR A 359 9.02 -9.90 -0.17
CA TYR A 359 8.88 -8.47 -0.47
C TYR A 359 9.18 -7.54 0.71
N ALA A 360 9.58 -8.04 1.88
CA ALA A 360 10.06 -7.17 2.97
C ALA A 360 11.23 -6.29 2.47
N PRO A 361 11.27 -4.99 2.80
CA PRO A 361 10.44 -4.27 3.79
C PRO A 361 9.09 -3.76 3.27
N LEU A 362 8.73 -3.98 2.00
CA LEU A 362 7.47 -3.50 1.44
C LEU A 362 6.30 -4.14 2.19
N GLY A 363 5.35 -3.33 2.68
CA GLY A 363 4.27 -3.84 3.54
C GLY A 363 3.27 -4.72 2.78
N ALA A 364 2.89 -4.30 1.57
CA ALA A 364 1.86 -4.94 0.75
C ALA A 364 2.30 -5.20 -0.70
N GLY A 365 3.61 -5.35 -0.94
CA GLY A 365 4.17 -5.42 -2.30
C GLY A 365 4.05 -4.09 -3.05
N LEU A 366 4.08 -4.14 -4.39
CA LEU A 366 4.06 -2.97 -5.27
C LEU A 366 2.79 -2.93 -6.16
N GLY A 367 1.69 -3.49 -5.66
CA GLY A 367 0.39 -3.57 -6.32
C GLY A 367 0.14 -4.90 -7.02
N ALA A 368 -1.07 -5.44 -6.86
CA ALA A 368 -1.45 -6.77 -7.32
C ALA A 368 -2.16 -6.79 -8.68
N THR A 369 -1.92 -7.86 -9.44
CA THR A 369 -2.78 -8.29 -10.55
C THR A 369 -3.20 -9.74 -10.36
N LEU A 370 -4.42 -10.05 -10.79
CA LEU A 370 -4.89 -11.42 -10.97
C LEU A 370 -5.46 -11.54 -12.39
N GLU A 371 -4.96 -12.53 -13.13
CA GLU A 371 -5.23 -12.66 -14.56
C GLU A 371 -5.58 -14.10 -14.92
N SER A 372 -6.39 -14.27 -15.97
CA SER A 372 -6.71 -15.57 -16.56
C SER A 372 -6.37 -15.56 -18.05
N TYR A 373 -5.79 -16.65 -18.55
CA TYR A 373 -5.38 -16.85 -19.93
C TYR A 373 -5.93 -18.17 -20.46
N ALA A 374 -6.47 -18.15 -21.68
CA ALA A 374 -6.79 -19.35 -22.43
C ALA A 374 -5.51 -20.13 -22.78
N GLN A 375 -5.68 -21.39 -23.19
CA GLN A 375 -4.56 -22.28 -23.52
C GLN A 375 -3.66 -21.73 -24.65
N ASP A 376 -4.21 -20.90 -25.54
CA ASP A 376 -3.49 -20.23 -26.63
C ASP A 376 -2.73 -18.97 -26.18
N GLY A 377 -2.83 -18.59 -24.90
CA GLY A 377 -2.22 -17.38 -24.35
C GLY A 377 -3.05 -16.11 -24.50
N THR A 378 -4.30 -16.20 -24.99
CA THR A 378 -5.22 -15.07 -25.03
C THR A 378 -5.70 -14.74 -23.61
N ARG A 379 -5.59 -13.47 -23.20
CA ARG A 379 -6.07 -13.05 -21.86
C ARG A 379 -7.60 -13.01 -21.82
N ASN A 380 -8.19 -13.79 -20.94
CA ASN A 380 -9.64 -13.82 -20.69
C ASN A 380 -10.09 -12.58 -19.90
N TRP A 381 -9.40 -12.29 -18.78
CA TRP A 381 -9.71 -11.17 -17.90
C TRP A 381 -8.52 -10.80 -17.01
N GLN A 382 -8.57 -9.60 -16.42
CA GLN A 382 -7.62 -9.10 -15.42
C GLN A 382 -8.38 -8.26 -14.39
N VAL A 383 -8.00 -8.39 -13.11
CA VAL A 383 -8.32 -7.43 -12.05
C VAL A 383 -7.03 -6.88 -11.46
N GLN A 384 -7.08 -5.65 -10.96
CA GLN A 384 -5.92 -4.88 -10.51
C GLN A 384 -6.21 -4.15 -9.21
N GLY A 385 -5.31 -4.24 -8.24
CA GLY A 385 -5.26 -3.43 -7.02
C GLY A 385 -3.86 -2.85 -6.89
N LEU A 386 -3.62 -1.71 -7.54
CA LEU A 386 -2.28 -1.28 -7.91
C LEU A 386 -1.62 -0.36 -6.87
N LEU A 387 -2.38 0.30 -6.02
CA LEU A 387 -1.88 1.36 -5.14
C LEU A 387 -2.02 0.93 -3.68
N PHE A 388 -1.20 1.47 -2.78
CA PHE A 388 -1.36 1.38 -1.33
C PHE A 388 -0.48 2.43 -0.68
N VAL A 389 -1.06 3.30 0.16
CA VAL A 389 -0.38 4.46 0.75
C VAL A 389 0.36 5.25 -0.33
N ASP A 390 -0.38 5.63 -1.37
CA ASP A 390 0.17 6.16 -2.62
C ASP A 390 -0.54 7.46 -2.99
N GLY A 391 0.23 8.49 -3.34
CA GLY A 391 -0.31 9.74 -3.85
C GLY A 391 -0.37 9.74 -5.38
N ALA A 392 -0.93 10.79 -5.97
CA ALA A 392 -0.88 10.98 -7.41
C ALA A 392 -0.51 12.43 -7.76
N TRP A 393 0.17 12.62 -8.89
CA TRP A 393 0.59 13.93 -9.39
C TRP A 393 0.61 13.96 -10.92
N ILE A 394 0.01 14.99 -11.53
CA ILE A 394 -0.03 15.14 -12.99
C ILE A 394 1.36 15.45 -13.54
N ASP A 395 1.76 14.77 -14.61
CA ASP A 395 2.98 15.08 -15.34
C ASP A 395 2.89 16.50 -15.92
N PRO A 396 3.76 17.44 -15.50
CA PRO A 396 3.74 18.81 -16.01
C PRO A 396 4.03 18.92 -17.51
N ALA A 397 4.55 17.87 -18.16
CA ALA A 397 4.74 17.81 -19.61
C ALA A 397 3.57 17.13 -20.36
N ARG A 398 2.70 16.39 -19.66
CA ARG A 398 1.61 15.60 -20.23
C ARG A 398 0.36 15.71 -19.35
N PRO A 399 -0.59 16.61 -19.66
CA PRO A 399 -1.73 16.93 -18.78
C PRO A 399 -2.77 15.80 -18.66
N ASP A 400 -2.60 14.71 -19.41
CA ASP A 400 -3.35 13.46 -19.34
C ASP A 400 -2.56 12.33 -18.68
N SER A 401 -1.31 12.55 -18.26
CA SER A 401 -0.48 11.54 -17.61
C SER A 401 -0.36 11.83 -16.12
N VAL A 402 -0.52 10.81 -15.29
CA VAL A 402 -0.45 10.90 -13.82
C VAL A 402 0.61 9.94 -13.31
N TYR A 403 1.52 10.43 -12.47
CA TYR A 403 2.45 9.61 -11.72
C TYR A 403 1.90 9.29 -10.33
N THR A 404 2.14 8.08 -9.86
CA THR A 404 2.10 7.72 -8.42
C THR A 404 3.53 7.45 -7.94
N GLY A 405 3.71 6.88 -6.75
CA GLY A 405 5.04 6.54 -6.22
C GLY A 405 5.85 5.64 -7.15
N ASN A 406 5.21 4.66 -7.81
CA ASN A 406 5.90 3.79 -8.77
C ASN A 406 5.09 3.40 -10.00
N LYS A 407 4.03 4.15 -10.32
CA LYS A 407 3.20 3.89 -11.51
C LYS A 407 2.97 5.15 -12.32
N ARG A 408 2.58 4.94 -13.57
CA ARG A 408 2.05 5.96 -14.47
C ARG A 408 0.71 5.52 -15.03
N PHE A 409 -0.23 6.45 -15.04
CA PHE A 409 -1.56 6.31 -15.61
C PHE A 409 -1.77 7.34 -16.71
N GLU A 410 -2.54 6.99 -17.74
CA GLU A 410 -3.07 7.92 -18.74
C GLU A 410 -4.58 8.10 -18.51
N LEU A 411 -5.05 9.33 -18.57
CA LEU A 411 -6.43 9.72 -18.31
C LEU A 411 -7.20 9.90 -19.62
N ASP A 412 -8.42 9.37 -19.64
CA ASP A 412 -9.42 9.63 -20.68
C ASP A 412 -10.72 10.07 -20.01
N LEU A 413 -10.76 11.35 -19.63
CA LEU A 413 -11.85 11.94 -18.85
C LEU A 413 -13.18 12.04 -19.60
N SER A 414 -13.24 11.60 -20.86
CA SER A 414 -14.49 11.42 -21.60
C SER A 414 -15.25 10.17 -21.18
N LYS A 415 -14.57 9.21 -20.54
CA LYS A 415 -15.14 7.94 -20.10
C LYS A 415 -15.77 8.04 -18.70
N PRO A 416 -16.64 7.08 -18.34
CA PRO A 416 -17.17 6.96 -16.99
C PRO A 416 -16.08 6.70 -15.94
N ALA A 417 -16.40 7.00 -14.68
CA ALA A 417 -15.52 6.72 -13.55
C ALA A 417 -15.06 5.26 -13.51
N GLY A 418 -13.78 5.04 -13.23
CA GLY A 418 -13.16 3.71 -13.25
C GLY A 418 -12.78 3.20 -14.64
N GLN A 419 -13.19 3.90 -15.71
CA GLN A 419 -12.76 3.65 -17.09
C GLN A 419 -12.02 4.86 -17.69
N ASP A 420 -11.94 5.95 -16.94
CA ASP A 420 -11.32 7.22 -17.30
C ASP A 420 -9.82 7.27 -17.01
N TRP A 421 -9.21 6.12 -16.75
CA TRP A 421 -7.77 5.94 -16.61
C TRP A 421 -7.30 4.62 -17.21
N LYS A 422 -6.01 4.54 -17.50
CA LYS A 422 -5.32 3.34 -17.96
C LYS A 422 -3.96 3.24 -17.32
N TYR A 423 -3.61 2.06 -16.78
CA TYR A 423 -2.27 1.77 -16.31
C TYR A 423 -1.30 1.63 -17.50
N VAL A 424 -0.25 2.44 -17.54
CA VAL A 424 0.65 2.55 -18.71
C VAL A 424 2.13 2.48 -18.39
N GLY A 425 2.54 2.52 -17.12
CA GLY A 425 3.95 2.37 -16.76
C GLY A 425 4.17 1.92 -15.31
N PHE A 426 5.06 0.96 -15.12
CA PHE A 426 5.68 0.58 -13.85
C PHE A 426 7.07 1.20 -13.79
N LEU A 427 7.35 1.98 -12.74
CA LEU A 427 8.52 2.84 -12.71
C LEU A 427 9.74 2.18 -12.05
N SER A 428 9.54 1.22 -11.14
CA SER A 428 10.64 0.60 -10.39
C SER A 428 11.18 -0.64 -11.10
N ASN A 429 12.50 -0.77 -11.28
CA ASN A 429 13.09 -1.92 -11.98
C ASN A 429 14.15 -2.60 -11.12
N ARG A 430 13.74 -3.61 -10.33
CA ARG A 430 14.63 -4.34 -9.42
C ARG A 430 15.79 -5.09 -10.10
N PHE A 431 15.69 -5.35 -11.41
CA PHE A 431 16.74 -6.05 -12.15
C PHE A 431 17.80 -5.09 -12.70
N LYS A 432 17.37 -3.89 -13.13
CA LYS A 432 18.28 -2.87 -13.65
C LYS A 432 18.87 -1.98 -12.55
N TYR A 433 18.05 -1.61 -11.57
CA TYR A 433 18.38 -0.76 -10.43
C TYR A 433 18.12 -1.52 -9.12
N PRO A 434 18.93 -2.53 -8.79
CA PRO A 434 18.70 -3.36 -7.59
C PRO A 434 18.86 -2.59 -6.28
N ASP A 435 19.58 -1.48 -6.28
CA ASP A 435 19.83 -0.64 -5.09
C ASP A 435 18.78 0.47 -4.91
N ASP A 436 17.75 0.54 -5.77
CA ASP A 436 16.69 1.56 -5.67
C ASP A 436 16.05 1.51 -4.26
N PRO A 437 16.04 2.64 -3.53
CA PRO A 437 15.49 2.73 -2.17
C PRO A 437 14.03 2.27 -2.04
N VAL A 438 13.25 2.27 -3.13
CA VAL A 438 11.90 1.69 -3.13
C VAL A 438 11.91 0.24 -2.62
N PHE A 439 12.97 -0.54 -2.85
CA PHE A 439 13.03 -1.94 -2.42
C PHE A 439 13.65 -2.16 -1.03
N HIS A 440 14.25 -1.13 -0.42
CA HIS A 440 15.12 -1.33 0.76
C HIS A 440 14.85 -0.38 1.93
N THR A 441 14.28 0.79 1.67
CA THR A 441 14.15 1.87 2.65
C THR A 441 12.74 1.98 3.18
N ASP A 442 11.76 2.02 2.28
CA ASP A 442 10.36 2.32 2.61
C ASP A 442 9.47 1.08 2.60
N GLN A 443 8.36 1.14 3.34
CA GLN A 443 7.32 0.12 3.25
C GLN A 443 6.41 0.33 2.01
N TYR A 444 6.41 1.53 1.45
CA TYR A 444 5.54 1.97 0.35
C TYR A 444 6.33 2.83 -0.66
N PRO A 445 5.96 2.85 -1.95
CA PRO A 445 6.67 3.62 -2.98
C PRO A 445 6.86 5.11 -2.68
N GLY A 446 5.86 5.75 -2.05
CA GLY A 446 5.91 7.14 -1.59
C GLY A 446 5.02 8.09 -2.39
N LEU A 447 4.98 9.34 -1.95
CA LEU A 447 4.07 10.38 -2.46
C LEU A 447 4.77 11.22 -3.52
N PRO A 448 4.22 11.29 -4.74
CA PRO A 448 4.87 11.96 -5.85
C PRO A 448 4.72 13.49 -5.81
N ILE A 449 5.78 14.19 -6.20
CA ILE A 449 5.76 15.55 -6.72
C ILE A 449 6.49 15.52 -8.07
N ALA A 450 5.79 15.79 -9.17
CA ALA A 450 6.41 15.85 -10.49
C ALA A 450 6.76 17.29 -10.88
N ARG A 451 7.97 17.53 -11.40
CA ARG A 451 8.43 18.85 -11.86
C ARG A 451 9.11 18.78 -13.20
N ARG A 452 8.90 19.81 -14.03
CA ARG A 452 9.63 20.00 -15.28
C ARG A 452 10.74 21.01 -15.08
N LEU A 453 11.99 20.56 -15.10
CA LEU A 453 13.17 21.39 -14.88
C LEU A 453 14.10 21.28 -16.08
N LYS A 454 14.50 22.43 -16.64
CA LYS A 454 15.40 22.50 -17.80
C LYS A 454 14.97 21.60 -18.98
N GLY A 455 13.66 21.46 -19.19
CA GLY A 455 13.10 20.65 -20.27
C GLY A 455 12.84 19.18 -19.91
N HIS A 456 13.33 18.69 -18.78
CA HIS A 456 13.19 17.30 -18.32
C HIS A 456 12.14 17.17 -17.21
N THR A 457 11.43 16.04 -17.17
CA THR A 457 10.54 15.70 -16.05
C THR A 457 11.33 14.95 -14.98
N PHE A 458 11.12 15.35 -13.72
CA PHE A 458 11.65 14.69 -12.52
C PHE A 458 10.48 14.29 -11.62
N LEU A 459 10.63 13.15 -10.94
CA LEU A 459 9.69 12.68 -9.93
C LEU A 459 10.39 12.67 -8.57
N TYR A 460 9.85 13.43 -7.63
CA TYR A 460 10.32 13.45 -6.25
C TYR A 460 9.35 12.65 -5.41
N LEU A 461 9.85 11.71 -4.61
CA LEU A 461 9.03 10.86 -3.75
C LEU A 461 9.40 11.09 -2.30
N THR A 462 8.39 11.32 -1.46
CA THR A 462 8.54 11.35 0.00
C THR A 462 7.85 10.14 0.62
N ASP A 463 8.37 9.64 1.74
CA ASP A 463 7.78 8.52 2.47
C ASP A 463 6.56 8.96 3.31
N MET A 464 5.90 7.98 3.93
CA MET A 464 4.73 8.20 4.79
C MET A 464 4.98 9.16 5.95
N TYR A 465 6.23 9.30 6.41
CA TYR A 465 6.58 10.18 7.51
C TYR A 465 7.23 11.49 7.07
N ALA A 466 7.27 11.76 5.77
CA ALA A 466 7.99 12.87 5.18
C ALA A 466 9.45 12.98 5.68
N ASP A 467 10.14 11.87 5.89
CA ASP A 467 11.47 11.80 6.48
C ASP A 467 12.59 12.15 5.49
N HIS A 468 12.61 11.46 4.35
CA HIS A 468 13.59 11.63 3.28
C HIS A 468 12.91 11.95 1.95
N LEU A 469 13.74 12.34 0.97
CA LEU A 469 13.28 12.69 -0.37
C LEU A 469 14.09 11.95 -1.42
N LYS A 470 13.43 11.07 -2.18
CA LYS A 470 13.99 10.35 -3.33
C LYS A 470 13.75 11.16 -4.59
N ILE A 471 14.70 11.15 -5.52
CA ILE A 471 14.63 11.93 -6.76
C ILE A 471 14.92 11.00 -7.94
N TYR A 472 14.01 11.00 -8.90
CA TYR A 472 14.08 10.19 -10.10
C TYR A 472 14.03 11.06 -11.35
N ARG A 473 14.78 10.65 -12.37
CA ARG A 473 14.73 11.19 -13.74
C ARG A 473 14.21 10.14 -14.71
N PHE A 474 13.87 10.57 -15.92
CA PHE A 474 13.37 9.67 -16.97
C PHE A 474 14.19 9.82 -18.26
N ASP A 475 14.45 8.69 -18.91
CA ASP A 475 14.98 8.60 -20.27
C ASP A 475 14.17 7.56 -21.03
N THR A 476 13.16 8.01 -21.77
CA THR A 476 12.23 7.11 -22.44
C THR A 476 12.86 6.30 -23.56
N GLN A 477 13.98 6.77 -24.13
CA GLN A 477 14.70 6.06 -25.19
C GLN A 477 15.53 4.91 -24.62
N ARG A 478 16.18 5.11 -23.47
CA ARG A 478 17.05 4.12 -22.83
C ARG A 478 16.33 3.21 -21.83
N ASP A 479 15.32 3.72 -21.14
CA ASP A 479 14.70 3.11 -19.96
C ASP A 479 13.18 2.87 -20.11
N GLY A 480 12.57 3.33 -21.19
CA GLY A 480 11.12 3.20 -21.38
C GLY A 480 10.35 3.95 -20.30
N GLU A 481 9.54 3.22 -19.53
CA GLU A 481 8.79 3.74 -18.37
C GLU A 481 9.58 3.65 -17.06
N THR A 482 10.74 2.98 -17.04
CA THR A 482 11.54 2.82 -15.81
C THR A 482 12.07 4.19 -15.36
N ALA A 483 11.79 4.56 -14.11
CA ALA A 483 12.38 5.70 -13.44
C ALA A 483 13.84 5.38 -13.07
N ILE A 484 14.72 6.37 -13.22
CA ILE A 484 16.14 6.22 -12.97
C ILE A 484 16.47 6.94 -11.66
N PRO A 485 16.98 6.25 -10.63
CA PRO A 485 17.48 6.91 -9.42
C PRO A 485 18.47 8.02 -9.78
N SER A 486 18.25 9.22 -9.27
CA SER A 486 18.98 10.42 -9.69
C SER A 486 19.55 11.21 -8.51
N GLY A 487 18.88 11.17 -7.36
CA GLY A 487 19.38 11.74 -6.13
C GLY A 487 18.53 11.34 -4.91
N PHE A 488 19.07 11.61 -3.73
CA PHE A 488 18.42 11.29 -2.45
C PHE A 488 18.86 12.30 -1.39
N ILE A 489 17.92 12.87 -0.64
CA ILE A 489 18.20 13.70 0.53
C ILE A 489 17.78 12.94 1.78
N ALA A 490 18.74 12.63 2.64
CA ALA A 490 18.51 11.81 3.81
C ALA A 490 17.77 12.51 4.96
N GLY A 491 17.07 11.70 5.75
CA GLY A 491 16.30 12.09 6.91
C GLY A 491 16.89 11.52 8.21
N ARG A 492 16.05 10.93 9.06
CA ARG A 492 16.51 10.30 10.31
C ARG A 492 17.34 9.06 10.01
N GLU A 493 18.45 8.89 10.72
CA GLU A 493 19.39 7.76 10.59
C GLU A 493 18.69 6.40 10.47
N ARG A 494 17.71 6.12 11.33
CA ARG A 494 17.00 4.83 11.33
C ARG A 494 16.25 4.56 10.02
N ALA A 495 15.64 5.58 9.42
CA ALA A 495 14.85 5.42 8.20
C ALA A 495 15.76 5.09 7.00
N VAL A 496 16.95 5.68 6.97
CA VAL A 496 17.90 5.53 5.85
C VAL A 496 19.02 4.50 6.11
N ALA A 497 18.97 3.78 7.23
CA ALA A 497 20.04 2.85 7.65
C ALA A 497 20.27 1.67 6.68
N LYS A 498 19.31 1.38 5.80
CA LYS A 498 19.40 0.30 4.80
C LYS A 498 19.85 0.80 3.42
N VAL A 499 20.12 2.09 3.25
CA VAL A 499 20.67 2.61 2.00
C VAL A 499 22.10 2.06 1.83
N PRO A 500 22.42 1.38 0.72
CA PRO A 500 23.74 0.80 0.51
C PRO A 500 24.86 1.85 0.58
N ASN A 501 25.98 1.49 1.21
CA ASN A 501 27.21 2.31 1.32
C ASN A 501 27.04 3.73 1.92
N ALA A 502 25.86 4.06 2.45
CA ALA A 502 25.58 5.38 2.99
C ALA A 502 26.42 5.67 4.25
N PRO A 503 26.88 6.92 4.43
CA PRO A 503 27.49 7.35 5.68
C PRO A 503 26.51 7.24 6.87
N PRO A 504 27.01 7.01 8.09
CA PRO A 504 26.17 6.94 9.29
C PRO A 504 25.49 8.30 9.61
N GLY A 505 24.39 8.26 10.38
CA GLY A 505 23.75 9.46 10.94
C GLY A 505 22.68 10.16 10.09
N GLY A 506 22.44 9.75 8.84
CA GLY A 506 21.33 10.23 7.99
C GLY A 506 21.38 11.69 7.54
N ASP A 507 22.52 12.36 7.65
CA ASP A 507 22.67 13.79 7.30
C ASP A 507 23.58 13.96 6.07
N TRP A 508 23.08 13.47 4.93
CA TRP A 508 23.79 13.44 3.65
C TRP A 508 22.85 13.59 2.45
N ILE A 509 23.44 13.95 1.31
CA ILE A 509 22.82 13.92 -0.01
C ILE A 509 23.58 12.91 -0.86
N TRP A 510 22.87 12.04 -1.57
CA TRP A 510 23.43 11.19 -2.61
C TRP A 510 22.99 11.70 -3.99
N ARG A 511 23.84 11.60 -5.00
CA ARG A 511 23.55 11.92 -6.39
C ARG A 511 24.27 10.94 -7.33
N ASP A 512 23.54 10.37 -8.29
CA ASP A 512 24.00 9.41 -9.31
C ASP A 512 24.98 10.03 -10.34
N THR A 513 26.15 10.49 -9.90
CA THR A 513 27.11 11.23 -10.75
C THR A 513 27.65 10.43 -11.92
N ASN A 514 27.65 9.10 -11.84
CA ASN A 514 28.12 8.23 -12.92
C ASN A 514 26.98 7.80 -13.90
N GLY A 515 25.72 7.83 -13.47
CA GLY A 515 24.52 7.52 -14.27
C GLY A 515 24.01 6.07 -14.19
N ASP A 516 24.54 5.25 -13.27
CA ASP A 516 24.25 3.83 -13.13
C ASP A 516 23.21 3.48 -12.06
N GLY A 517 22.83 4.45 -11.22
CA GLY A 517 21.82 4.32 -10.18
C GLY A 517 22.22 3.47 -8.98
N ARG A 518 23.52 3.20 -8.79
CA ARG A 518 24.06 2.51 -7.61
C ARG A 518 24.48 3.51 -6.55
N PHE A 519 24.26 3.18 -5.29
CA PHE A 519 24.63 4.06 -4.18
C PHE A 519 26.11 3.88 -3.85
N GLU A 520 27.01 4.44 -4.65
CA GLU A 520 28.46 4.32 -4.48
C GLU A 520 28.98 5.30 -3.41
N SER A 521 30.05 4.92 -2.69
CA SER A 521 30.50 5.67 -1.49
C SER A 521 31.06 7.06 -1.79
N ASP A 522 31.54 7.30 -3.00
CA ASP A 522 32.07 8.59 -3.49
C ASP A 522 31.00 9.54 -4.02
N GLU A 523 29.73 9.10 -4.06
CA GLU A 523 28.59 9.89 -4.52
C GLU A 523 27.82 10.59 -3.38
N PHE A 524 28.24 10.37 -2.13
CA PHE A 524 27.64 10.99 -0.95
C PHE A 524 28.32 12.31 -0.57
N THR A 525 27.52 13.33 -0.33
CA THR A 525 27.94 14.61 0.27
C THR A 525 27.40 14.71 1.69
N LEU A 526 28.28 14.82 2.67
CA LEU A 526 27.90 15.02 4.08
C LEU A 526 27.46 16.46 4.34
N ASN A 527 26.52 16.62 5.28
CA ASN A 527 26.18 17.93 5.80
C ASN A 527 27.25 18.46 6.75
N THR A 528 28.05 19.41 6.29
CA THR A 528 29.09 20.07 7.11
C THR A 528 28.65 21.43 7.66
N SER A 529 27.40 21.84 7.46
CA SER A 529 26.88 23.14 7.93
C SER A 529 26.69 23.23 9.45
N GLY A 530 26.78 22.09 10.16
CA GLY A 530 26.48 21.97 11.59
C GLY A 530 24.99 21.93 11.93
N THR A 531 24.10 22.22 10.97
CA THR A 531 22.65 22.18 11.18
C THR A 531 22.06 20.87 10.68
N LYS A 532 21.68 19.97 11.61
CA LYS A 532 21.08 18.67 11.26
C LYS A 532 19.69 18.82 10.64
N LEU A 533 19.50 18.29 9.42
CA LEU A 533 18.27 18.49 8.63
C LEU A 533 17.14 17.45 8.83
N ALA A 534 17.42 16.36 9.55
CA ALA A 534 16.48 15.24 9.78
C ALA A 534 15.21 15.58 10.60
N GLY A 535 14.06 14.98 10.27
CA GLY A 535 12.77 15.21 10.94
C GLY A 535 11.99 16.39 10.35
N GLY A 536 10.81 16.72 10.88
CA GLY A 536 9.84 17.64 10.27
C GLY A 536 8.83 16.94 9.35
N TRP A 537 7.74 17.63 9.00
CA TRP A 537 6.57 17.04 8.33
C TRP A 537 6.26 17.61 6.94
N GLY A 538 7.15 18.40 6.34
CA GLY A 538 6.87 19.04 5.05
C GLY A 538 8.04 18.98 4.09
N TRP A 539 7.77 18.41 2.93
CA TRP A 539 8.58 18.56 1.72
C TRP A 539 7.73 19.21 0.64
N TRP A 540 8.27 20.25 0.02
CA TRP A 540 7.68 20.87 -1.16
C TRP A 540 8.78 21.14 -2.19
N VAL A 541 8.55 20.75 -3.44
CA VAL A 541 9.42 21.14 -4.55
C VAL A 541 8.68 22.19 -5.35
N ASP A 542 9.20 23.39 -5.50
CA ASP A 542 8.50 24.42 -6.25
C ASP A 542 8.70 24.26 -7.77
N THR A 543 8.03 25.10 -8.57
CA THR A 543 8.10 25.05 -10.04
C THR A 543 9.43 25.55 -10.61
N ALA A 544 10.27 26.22 -9.81
CA ALA A 544 11.65 26.56 -10.15
C ALA A 544 12.64 25.43 -9.83
N GLY A 545 12.18 24.40 -9.09
CA GLY A 545 12.95 23.23 -8.71
C GLY A 545 13.55 23.31 -7.31
N ASP A 546 13.33 24.39 -6.57
CA ASP A 546 13.87 24.50 -5.21
C ASP A 546 13.07 23.62 -4.26
N ILE A 547 13.78 23.01 -3.31
CA ILE A 547 13.20 22.12 -2.32
C ILE A 547 13.06 22.87 -1.01
N TRP A 548 11.85 22.94 -0.48
CA TRP A 548 11.48 23.57 0.77
C TRP A 548 11.17 22.48 1.81
N ARG A 549 11.86 22.57 2.95
CA ARG A 549 11.75 21.66 4.07
C ARG A 549 11.32 22.41 5.32
N THR A 550 10.14 22.11 5.86
CA THR A 550 9.72 22.59 7.18
C THR A 550 10.33 21.72 8.27
N ARG A 551 10.71 22.36 9.37
CA ARG A 551 11.28 21.68 10.54
C ARG A 551 10.65 22.28 11.78
N ASP A 552 9.57 21.66 12.27
CA ASP A 552 8.87 21.92 13.53
C ASP A 552 9.15 23.34 14.10
N THR A 553 9.99 23.43 15.12
CA THR A 553 10.37 24.69 15.80
C THR A 553 11.66 25.34 15.27
N LYS A 554 12.28 24.78 14.22
CA LYS A 554 13.59 25.16 13.66
C LYS A 554 13.50 26.01 12.39
N GLY A 555 12.31 26.23 11.84
CA GLY A 555 12.07 27.10 10.68
C GLY A 555 11.95 26.36 9.35
N ILE A 556 12.26 27.06 8.26
CA ILE A 556 12.12 26.57 6.88
C ILE A 556 13.50 26.58 6.22
N TYR A 557 13.83 25.49 5.53
CA TYR A 557 15.10 25.30 4.84
C TYR A 557 14.85 25.13 3.35
N ARG A 558 15.58 25.89 2.52
CA ARG A 558 15.44 25.88 1.06
C ARG A 558 16.74 25.41 0.43
N PHE A 559 16.70 24.26 -0.24
CA PHE A 559 17.76 23.83 -1.16
C PHE A 559 17.50 24.44 -2.53
N ARG A 560 18.43 25.27 -2.99
CA ARG A 560 18.34 25.88 -4.32
C ARG A 560 18.71 24.87 -5.39
N PHE A 561 17.94 24.84 -6.46
CA PHE A 561 18.21 24.06 -7.65
C PHE A 561 19.42 24.65 -8.40
N GLY A 562 20.52 23.92 -8.40
CA GLY A 562 21.80 24.32 -9.01
C GLY A 562 21.89 24.06 -10.52
N GLY A 563 20.81 23.60 -11.16
CA GLY A 563 20.83 23.09 -12.53
C GLY A 563 21.00 21.57 -12.57
N LEU A 564 21.41 21.07 -13.74
CA LEU A 564 21.63 19.65 -13.97
C LEU A 564 23.13 19.36 -14.16
N ASP A 565 23.58 18.20 -13.68
CA ASP A 565 24.94 17.71 -13.95
C ASP A 565 25.05 17.10 -15.37
N ALA A 566 26.23 16.57 -15.71
CA ALA A 566 26.51 16.00 -17.03
C ALA A 566 25.69 14.71 -17.33
N LYS A 567 25.09 14.07 -16.33
CA LYS A 567 24.21 12.90 -16.47
C LYS A 567 22.73 13.29 -16.44
N GLY A 568 22.43 14.57 -16.24
CA GLY A 568 21.08 15.10 -16.17
C GLY A 568 20.46 15.00 -14.78
N ASN A 569 21.24 14.76 -13.72
CA ASN A 569 20.72 14.75 -12.35
C ASN A 569 20.60 16.16 -11.79
N PRO A 570 19.58 16.45 -10.95
CA PRO A 570 19.44 17.75 -10.33
C PRO A 570 20.49 17.98 -9.24
N ILE A 571 21.08 19.17 -9.24
CA ILE A 571 22.13 19.54 -8.30
C ILE A 571 21.51 20.27 -7.10
N TYR A 572 21.65 19.68 -5.91
CA TYR A 572 21.40 20.31 -4.61
C TYR A 572 22.65 20.24 -3.74
N SER A 573 22.87 21.25 -2.89
CA SER A 573 24.05 21.33 -2.02
C SER A 573 23.73 22.05 -0.72
N TYR A 574 24.34 21.60 0.38
CA TYR A 574 24.30 22.29 1.67
C TYR A 574 24.95 23.68 1.64
N SER A 575 25.92 23.93 0.75
CA SER A 575 26.55 25.25 0.62
C SER A 575 25.60 26.34 0.10
N ASN A 576 24.51 25.93 -0.56
CA ASN A 576 23.49 26.83 -1.11
C ASN A 576 22.17 26.78 -0.31
N LEU A 577 22.21 26.23 0.90
CA LEU A 577 21.06 26.15 1.78
C LEU A 577 20.68 27.54 2.30
N THR A 578 19.42 27.93 2.12
CA THR A 578 18.88 29.14 2.76
C THR A 578 18.00 28.74 3.93
N GLN A 579 18.24 29.29 5.11
CA GLN A 579 17.40 29.10 6.29
C GLN A 579 16.53 30.33 6.54
N TYR A 580 15.26 30.10 6.82
CA TYR A 580 14.31 31.10 7.28
C TYR A 580 13.89 30.75 8.72
N PRO A 581 13.77 31.75 9.62
CA PRO A 581 13.21 31.52 10.95
C PRO A 581 11.75 31.07 10.86
N VAL A 582 11.20 30.58 11.98
CA VAL A 582 9.76 30.32 12.09
C VAL A 582 9.01 31.65 11.85
N PRO A 583 8.20 31.78 10.79
CA PRO A 583 7.46 33.01 10.53
C PRO A 583 6.36 33.22 11.56
N GLN A 584 6.15 34.47 11.98
CA GLN A 584 5.02 34.84 12.84
C GLN A 584 3.69 34.57 12.13
N PRO A 585 2.66 34.00 12.77
CA PRO A 585 2.50 33.84 14.23
C PRO A 585 2.86 32.44 14.76
N PHE A 586 3.57 31.62 13.99
CA PHE A 586 3.78 30.22 14.34
C PHE A 586 4.80 30.03 15.47
N THR A 587 4.55 29.00 16.28
CA THR A 587 5.52 28.43 17.22
C THR A 587 6.08 27.11 16.71
N GLU A 588 5.35 26.42 15.84
CA GLU A 588 5.72 25.14 15.23
C GLU A 588 5.15 25.03 13.81
N LEU A 589 5.96 24.56 12.87
CA LEU A 589 5.65 24.48 11.43
C LEU A 589 5.47 23.05 10.96
N HIS A 590 4.46 22.82 10.12
CA HIS A 590 4.17 21.51 9.55
C HIS A 590 4.24 21.50 8.02
N ARG A 591 3.64 22.46 7.30
CA ARG A 591 3.77 22.59 5.83
C ARG A 591 4.24 23.98 5.42
N ALA A 592 4.99 24.02 4.32
CA ALA A 592 5.34 25.26 3.62
C ALA A 592 5.28 25.00 2.11
N ILE A 593 4.37 25.68 1.42
CA ILE A 593 4.16 25.60 -0.02
C ILE A 593 4.54 26.95 -0.60
N TYR A 594 5.54 26.98 -1.46
CA TYR A 594 6.02 28.20 -2.10
C TYR A 594 5.64 28.23 -3.58
N ASP A 595 5.06 29.34 -4.01
CA ASP A 595 4.75 29.66 -5.40
C ASP A 595 5.73 30.75 -5.90
N PRO A 596 6.76 30.40 -6.69
CA PRO A 596 7.73 31.35 -7.19
C PRO A 596 7.15 32.33 -8.21
N ALA A 597 6.05 31.99 -8.88
CA ALA A 597 5.46 32.87 -9.90
C ALA A 597 4.83 34.13 -9.29
N THR A 598 4.40 34.03 -8.03
CA THR A 598 3.73 35.12 -7.30
C THR A 598 4.52 35.58 -6.06
N ASP A 599 5.70 35.01 -5.82
CA ASP A 599 6.50 35.20 -4.60
C ASP A 599 5.65 35.05 -3.32
N THR A 600 4.87 33.96 -3.28
CA THR A 600 3.91 33.70 -2.22
C THR A 600 4.27 32.44 -1.46
N LEU A 601 4.27 32.51 -0.13
CA LEU A 601 4.46 31.37 0.75
C LEU A 601 3.18 31.08 1.54
N TYR A 602 2.70 29.85 1.49
CA TYR A 602 1.63 29.33 2.32
C TYR A 602 2.24 28.44 3.40
N VAL A 603 2.05 28.80 4.67
CA VAL A 603 2.64 28.09 5.80
C VAL A 603 1.54 27.62 6.73
N SER A 604 1.63 26.38 7.19
CA SER A 604 0.69 25.85 8.18
C SER A 604 1.43 25.28 9.40
N GLY A 605 0.74 25.31 10.55
CA GLY A 605 1.29 24.83 11.80
C GLY A 605 0.46 25.25 13.00
N TYR A 606 1.14 25.47 14.12
CA TYR A 606 0.57 25.79 15.42
C TYR A 606 1.06 27.14 15.92
N THR A 607 0.21 27.81 16.69
CA THR A 607 0.49 29.12 17.31
C THR A 607 0.42 28.98 18.82
N ALA A 608 0.79 30.04 19.55
CA ALA A 608 0.65 30.07 21.01
C ALA A 608 -0.80 29.84 21.46
N ASP A 609 -1.77 30.40 20.74
CA ASP A 609 -3.21 30.28 21.06
C ASP A 609 -3.83 28.97 20.56
N MET A 610 -3.22 28.34 19.55
CA MET A 610 -3.64 27.07 18.97
C MET A 610 -2.48 26.07 18.98
N PRO A 611 -2.10 25.56 20.17
CA PRO A 611 -0.86 24.81 20.35
C PRO A 611 -0.90 23.42 19.73
N PHE A 612 0.30 22.85 19.55
CA PHE A 612 0.51 21.48 19.08
C PHE A 612 -0.17 20.45 19.97
N ASP A 613 -0.86 19.50 19.34
CA ASP A 613 -1.47 18.35 19.99
C ASP A 613 -0.73 17.08 19.57
N ARG A 614 -0.06 16.43 20.54
CA ARG A 614 0.71 15.21 20.30
C ARG A 614 -0.13 14.02 19.85
N GLY A 615 -1.46 14.04 20.09
CA GLY A 615 -2.38 13.03 19.59
C GLY A 615 -2.56 13.08 18.07
N PHE A 616 -2.26 14.23 17.45
CA PHE A 616 -2.49 14.55 16.04
C PHE A 616 -1.21 15.11 15.43
N TRP A 617 -0.23 14.20 15.29
CA TRP A 617 1.16 14.54 14.95
C TRP A 617 1.44 14.71 13.45
N LYS A 618 0.55 14.24 12.56
CA LYS A 618 0.76 14.26 11.09
C LYS A 618 0.03 15.40 10.39
N GLU A 619 -0.95 15.98 11.06
CA GLU A 619 -1.84 17.03 10.60
C GLU A 619 -1.06 18.24 10.07
N VAL A 620 -1.66 19.07 9.23
CA VAL A 620 -0.97 20.27 8.73
C VAL A 620 -0.85 21.37 9.78
N GLY A 621 -1.47 21.20 10.95
CA GLY A 621 -1.61 22.21 11.99
C GLY A 621 -3.03 22.77 12.07
N ARG A 622 -3.20 23.81 12.90
CA ARG A 622 -4.48 24.46 13.19
C ARG A 622 -4.67 25.78 12.47
N VAL A 623 -3.60 26.34 11.93
CA VAL A 623 -3.60 27.63 11.25
C VAL A 623 -2.84 27.51 9.93
N LEU A 624 -3.39 28.12 8.87
CA LEU A 624 -2.74 28.35 7.59
C LEU A 624 -2.59 29.85 7.37
N VAL A 625 -1.39 30.32 7.00
CA VAL A 625 -1.10 31.74 6.72
C VAL A 625 -0.51 31.88 5.33
N ARG A 626 -0.98 32.89 4.58
CA ARG A 626 -0.38 33.31 3.32
C ARG A 626 0.50 34.55 3.54
N TYR A 627 1.74 34.49 3.08
CA TYR A 627 2.67 35.61 3.02
C TYR A 627 2.98 35.95 1.57
N ASP A 628 2.79 37.20 1.19
CA ASP A 628 3.20 37.73 -0.11
C ASP A 628 4.61 38.34 0.00
N LYS A 629 5.32 38.42 -1.13
CA LYS A 629 6.67 39.01 -1.24
C LYS A 629 7.69 38.32 -0.34
N TRP A 630 7.60 37.00 -0.21
CA TRP A 630 8.42 36.23 0.73
C TRP A 630 9.93 36.41 0.50
N SER A 631 10.35 36.34 -0.76
CA SER A 631 11.76 36.44 -1.15
C SER A 631 12.39 37.82 -0.89
N SER A 632 11.59 38.85 -0.64
CA SER A 632 12.06 40.22 -0.40
C SER A 632 12.79 40.42 0.95
N GLY A 633 12.70 39.45 1.85
CA GLY A 633 13.16 39.58 3.24
C GLY A 633 12.22 40.39 4.15
N LYS A 634 11.13 40.94 3.60
CA LYS A 634 10.05 41.62 4.33
C LYS A 634 8.69 41.06 3.92
N PRO A 635 8.39 39.79 4.25
CA PRO A 635 7.12 39.16 3.87
C PRO A 635 5.93 39.92 4.45
N VAL A 636 4.86 40.03 3.67
CA VAL A 636 3.60 40.66 4.09
C VAL A 636 2.57 39.57 4.34
N GLN A 637 2.16 39.38 5.59
CA GLN A 637 1.03 38.50 5.91
C GLN A 637 -0.24 39.07 5.27
N ARG A 638 -0.91 38.26 4.43
CA ARG A 638 -2.14 38.66 3.75
C ARG A 638 -3.39 38.25 4.51
N TYR A 639 -3.45 37.00 4.94
CA TYR A 639 -4.53 36.46 5.76
C TYR A 639 -4.05 35.25 6.57
N ALA A 640 -4.84 34.88 7.58
CA ALA A 640 -4.71 33.65 8.33
C ALA A 640 -6.06 32.92 8.36
N ILE A 641 -6.05 31.60 8.17
CA ILE A 641 -7.21 30.72 8.19
C ILE A 641 -7.08 29.81 9.42
N THR A 642 -8.11 29.76 10.25
CA THR A 642 -8.27 28.69 11.24
C THR A 642 -8.78 27.44 10.53
N LEU A 643 -8.02 26.36 10.60
CA LEU A 643 -8.36 25.10 9.95
C LEU A 643 -9.31 24.27 10.82
N PRO A 644 -10.14 23.39 10.21
CA PRO A 644 -10.94 22.41 10.93
C PRO A 644 -10.14 21.66 12.00
N TRP A 645 -10.73 21.53 13.20
CA TRP A 645 -10.08 20.87 14.34
C TRP A 645 -11.09 20.20 15.29
N GLN A 646 -11.79 19.17 14.82
CA GLN A 646 -12.72 18.36 15.60
C GLN A 646 -12.16 16.96 15.84
N THR A 647 -11.35 16.83 16.89
CA THR A 647 -10.62 15.61 17.25
C THR A 647 -11.47 14.54 17.94
N GLN A 648 -12.65 14.92 18.45
CA GLN A 648 -13.62 14.01 19.07
C GLN A 648 -14.76 13.60 18.12
N GLY A 649 -14.72 14.09 16.87
CA GLY A 649 -15.68 13.73 15.83
C GLY A 649 -15.60 12.25 15.46
N LYS A 650 -16.70 11.73 14.91
CA LYS A 650 -16.76 10.40 14.30
C LYS A 650 -17.36 10.52 12.90
N PRO A 651 -16.55 10.64 11.84
CA PRO A 651 -15.08 10.62 11.80
C PRO A 651 -14.42 11.90 12.36
N ILE A 652 -13.10 11.85 12.59
CA ILE A 652 -12.29 13.03 12.96
C ILE A 652 -12.29 14.02 11.79
N ALA A 653 -12.44 15.33 12.09
CA ALA A 653 -12.38 16.41 11.12
C ALA A 653 -11.21 17.36 11.44
N THR A 654 -10.05 17.04 10.90
CA THR A 654 -8.82 17.85 10.91
C THR A 654 -8.32 18.00 9.47
N ILE A 655 -7.29 18.81 9.19
CA ILE A 655 -6.65 18.82 7.86
C ILE A 655 -5.30 18.09 7.94
N ILE A 656 -5.09 17.13 7.05
CA ILE A 656 -3.89 16.26 7.05
C ILE A 656 -2.92 16.54 5.89
N GLY A 657 -3.44 17.04 4.77
CA GLY A 657 -2.65 17.45 3.61
C GLY A 657 -3.15 18.77 3.03
N LEU A 658 -2.26 19.53 2.40
CA LEU A 658 -2.56 20.79 1.73
C LEU A 658 -1.89 20.83 0.35
N THR A 659 -2.56 21.45 -0.61
CA THR A 659 -1.96 21.84 -1.89
C THR A 659 -2.56 23.16 -2.38
N VAL A 660 -1.85 23.83 -3.28
CA VAL A 660 -2.26 25.11 -3.86
C VAL A 660 -2.20 24.99 -5.37
N GLU A 661 -3.29 25.34 -6.05
CA GLU A 661 -3.35 25.30 -7.50
C GLU A 661 -4.29 26.38 -8.05
N GLY A 662 -3.84 27.10 -9.08
CA GLY A 662 -4.63 28.15 -9.73
C GLY A 662 -5.10 29.24 -8.75
N GLN A 663 -6.42 29.31 -8.54
CA GLN A 663 -7.09 30.29 -7.68
C GLN A 663 -7.48 29.74 -6.31
N TYR A 664 -7.08 28.51 -5.97
CA TYR A 664 -7.57 27.83 -4.77
C TYR A 664 -6.48 27.17 -3.94
N VAL A 665 -6.77 27.07 -2.65
CA VAL A 665 -6.07 26.19 -1.71
C VAL A 665 -7.00 25.01 -1.41
N PHE A 666 -6.45 23.80 -1.47
CA PHE A 666 -7.17 22.57 -1.18
C PHE A 666 -6.59 21.91 0.06
N GLY A 667 -7.44 21.53 1.01
CA GLY A 667 -7.03 20.81 2.23
C GLY A 667 -7.89 19.57 2.42
N VAL A 668 -7.25 18.44 2.67
CA VAL A 668 -7.94 17.16 2.81
C VAL A 668 -8.09 16.76 4.28
N GLU A 669 -9.26 16.25 4.63
CA GLU A 669 -9.54 15.60 5.91
C GLU A 669 -9.00 14.16 5.92
N PRO A 670 -8.74 13.57 7.10
CA PRO A 670 -8.26 12.18 7.20
C PRO A 670 -9.15 11.13 6.51
N VAL A 671 -10.41 11.42 6.20
CA VAL A 671 -11.33 10.52 5.48
C VAL A 671 -11.77 11.08 4.13
N GLY A 672 -10.88 11.82 3.47
CA GLY A 672 -10.93 12.10 2.03
C GLY A 672 -11.85 13.24 1.60
N ALA A 673 -12.48 13.98 2.53
CA ALA A 673 -13.19 15.20 2.21
C ALA A 673 -12.19 16.34 1.94
N VAL A 674 -12.49 17.20 0.97
CA VAL A 674 -11.59 18.28 0.54
C VAL A 674 -12.24 19.64 0.73
N HIS A 675 -11.70 20.42 1.64
CA HIS A 675 -12.03 21.83 1.82
C HIS A 675 -11.35 22.67 0.73
N VAL A 676 -12.07 23.66 0.22
CA VAL A 676 -11.59 24.56 -0.83
C VAL A 676 -11.69 26.00 -0.35
N TRP A 677 -10.56 26.70 -0.33
CA TRP A 677 -10.47 28.12 -0.01
C TRP A 677 -10.07 28.94 -1.24
N ASP A 678 -10.65 30.12 -1.36
CA ASP A 678 -10.20 31.14 -2.31
C ASP A 678 -8.78 31.61 -1.93
N LYS A 679 -7.88 31.57 -2.90
CA LYS A 679 -6.46 31.85 -2.70
C LYS A 679 -6.17 33.30 -2.29
N ASP A 680 -7.00 34.27 -2.69
CA ASP A 680 -6.70 35.69 -2.49
C ASP A 680 -7.30 36.28 -1.22
N SER A 681 -8.48 35.81 -0.83
CA SER A 681 -9.21 36.23 0.37
C SER A 681 -9.05 35.28 1.55
N GLY A 682 -8.70 34.00 1.30
CA GLY A 682 -8.69 32.96 2.32
C GLY A 682 -10.09 32.49 2.74
N LYS A 683 -11.15 32.95 2.07
CA LYS A 683 -12.53 32.54 2.37
C LYS A 683 -12.77 31.11 1.92
N GLU A 684 -13.37 30.30 2.79
CA GLU A 684 -13.82 28.95 2.42
C GLU A 684 -15.01 29.02 1.46
N LEU A 685 -14.92 28.28 0.37
CA LEU A 685 -15.95 28.19 -0.66
C LEU A 685 -16.89 27.00 -0.42
N GLY A 686 -16.36 25.93 0.17
CA GLY A 686 -17.11 24.73 0.49
C GLY A 686 -16.22 23.48 0.50
N VAL A 687 -16.88 22.32 0.53
CA VAL A 687 -16.23 21.01 0.70
C VAL A 687 -16.70 20.02 -0.35
N ILE A 688 -15.75 19.29 -0.93
CA ILE A 688 -15.96 18.17 -1.84
C ILE A 688 -15.91 16.87 -1.02
N ARG A 689 -16.84 15.94 -1.25
CA ARG A 689 -16.92 14.66 -0.52
C ARG A 689 -16.95 13.47 -1.48
N PRO A 690 -16.53 12.26 -1.03
CA PRO A 690 -16.61 11.05 -1.84
C PRO A 690 -18.01 10.80 -2.42
N GLY A 691 -18.09 10.58 -3.72
CA GLY A 691 -19.32 10.28 -4.45
C GLY A 691 -19.79 8.83 -4.32
N PRO A 692 -20.97 8.50 -4.86
CA PRO A 692 -21.50 7.13 -4.87
C PRO A 692 -20.62 6.12 -5.62
N GLU A 693 -19.79 6.56 -6.57
CA GLU A 693 -18.89 5.73 -7.36
C GLU A 693 -17.87 4.98 -6.49
N VAL A 694 -17.55 5.54 -5.32
CA VAL A 694 -16.64 4.97 -4.31
C VAL A 694 -17.36 4.66 -2.99
N GLY A 695 -18.68 4.48 -3.05
CA GLY A 695 -19.50 4.09 -1.89
C GLY A 695 -19.71 5.21 -0.88
N ARG A 696 -19.55 6.47 -1.29
CA ARG A 696 -19.59 7.66 -0.41
C ARG A 696 -18.59 7.58 0.75
N ALA A 697 -17.47 6.88 0.51
CA ALA A 697 -16.47 6.59 1.52
C ALA A 697 -15.06 6.78 0.97
N SER A 698 -14.14 7.01 1.89
CA SER A 698 -12.69 6.94 1.69
C SER A 698 -12.13 6.04 2.79
N GLY A 699 -11.00 5.39 2.52
CA GLY A 699 -10.03 5.00 3.54
C GLY A 699 -9.39 6.21 4.20
N TRP A 700 -8.40 5.96 5.05
CA TRP A 700 -7.63 7.03 5.66
C TRP A 700 -6.72 7.68 4.62
N VAL A 701 -6.53 8.98 4.80
CA VAL A 701 -5.37 9.67 4.26
C VAL A 701 -4.28 9.53 5.32
N ASP A 702 -3.35 8.58 5.15
CA ASP A 702 -2.36 8.24 6.18
C ASP A 702 -1.03 9.01 6.02
N VAL A 703 -1.00 10.00 5.12
CA VAL A 703 0.23 10.65 4.69
C VAL A 703 0.22 12.19 4.72
N PRO A 704 1.37 12.84 5.04
CA PRO A 704 1.48 14.30 5.14
C PRO A 704 1.16 15.09 3.87
N ASN A 705 1.44 14.52 2.70
CA ASN A 705 1.25 15.13 1.38
C ASN A 705 0.23 14.34 0.54
N GLY A 706 -0.81 13.78 1.18
CA GLY A 706 -1.83 12.94 0.55
C GLY A 706 -2.82 13.65 -0.38
N ILE A 707 -2.50 14.87 -0.85
CA ILE A 707 -3.34 15.62 -1.79
C ILE A 707 -2.48 16.34 -2.85
N SER A 708 -2.94 16.32 -4.10
CA SER A 708 -2.45 17.19 -5.17
C SER A 708 -3.61 17.72 -6.00
N ALA A 709 -3.38 18.82 -6.72
CA ALA A 709 -4.38 19.41 -7.60
C ALA A 709 -3.73 19.91 -8.90
N THR A 710 -4.46 19.85 -10.01
CA THR A 710 -4.08 20.51 -11.26
C THR A 710 -5.26 21.22 -11.88
N LYS A 711 -5.06 22.45 -12.36
CA LYS A 711 -6.03 23.17 -13.16
C LYS A 711 -5.87 22.78 -14.62
N ARG A 712 -6.95 22.32 -15.24
CA ARG A 712 -7.04 22.03 -16.67
C ARG A 712 -7.30 23.30 -17.48
N ALA A 713 -6.99 23.24 -18.77
CA ALA A 713 -7.16 24.37 -19.69
C ALA A 713 -8.60 24.88 -19.80
N ASP A 714 -9.59 24.01 -19.57
CA ASP A 714 -11.02 24.34 -19.61
C ASP A 714 -11.56 24.88 -18.28
N GLY A 715 -10.71 25.03 -17.25
CA GLY A 715 -11.07 25.51 -15.93
C GLY A 715 -11.51 24.43 -14.93
N GLU A 716 -11.60 23.16 -15.33
CA GLU A 716 -11.81 22.03 -14.41
C GLU A 716 -10.54 21.80 -13.57
N TYR A 717 -10.70 21.48 -12.29
CA TYR A 717 -9.63 21.04 -11.40
C TYR A 717 -9.73 19.53 -11.21
N LEU A 718 -8.60 18.84 -11.36
CA LEU A 718 -8.44 17.48 -10.89
C LEU A 718 -7.77 17.54 -9.53
N VAL A 719 -8.42 16.98 -8.51
CA VAL A 719 -7.88 16.88 -7.16
C VAL A 719 -7.70 15.40 -6.83
N PHE A 720 -6.47 14.99 -6.57
CA PHE A 720 -6.13 13.63 -6.22
C PHE A 720 -5.94 13.52 -4.72
N VAL A 721 -6.53 12.49 -4.12
CA VAL A 721 -6.48 12.23 -2.69
C VAL A 721 -6.09 10.77 -2.46
N GLU A 722 -5.05 10.57 -1.67
CA GLU A 722 -4.62 9.23 -1.25
C GLU A 722 -5.75 8.48 -0.52
N GLU A 723 -5.82 7.16 -0.67
CA GLU A 723 -6.77 6.31 0.03
C GLU A 723 -6.14 4.94 0.32
N ASP A 724 -5.80 4.68 1.58
CA ASP A 724 -5.09 3.47 1.96
C ASP A 724 -5.96 2.21 1.95
N ALA A 725 -7.27 2.35 2.15
CA ALA A 725 -8.11 1.21 2.49
C ALA A 725 -8.35 0.23 1.32
N ARG A 726 -8.43 0.70 0.06
CA ARG A 726 -8.95 -0.10 -1.06
C ARG A 726 -8.10 0.02 -2.32
N GLY A 727 -6.82 0.32 -2.13
CA GLY A 727 -5.80 0.24 -3.15
C GLY A 727 -5.98 1.15 -4.36
N LYS A 728 -6.43 2.38 -4.11
CA LYS A 728 -6.70 3.38 -5.14
C LYS A 728 -6.29 4.77 -4.67
N VAL A 729 -6.33 5.73 -5.60
CA VAL A 729 -6.30 7.17 -5.31
C VAL A 729 -7.63 7.73 -5.75
N LEU A 730 -8.31 8.51 -4.90
CA LEU A 730 -9.52 9.21 -5.28
C LEU A 730 -9.18 10.37 -6.24
N MET A 731 -10.03 10.58 -7.24
CA MET A 731 -9.92 11.69 -8.18
C MET A 731 -11.24 12.47 -8.17
N TYR A 732 -11.20 13.71 -7.68
CA TYR A 732 -12.31 14.65 -7.78
C TYR A 732 -12.13 15.54 -8.99
N ARG A 733 -13.21 15.71 -9.75
CA ARG A 733 -13.29 16.62 -10.89
C ARG A 733 -14.24 17.75 -10.53
N TRP A 734 -13.68 18.92 -10.25
CA TRP A 734 -14.44 20.07 -9.78
C TRP A 734 -14.28 21.23 -10.75
N LYS A 735 -15.40 21.83 -11.16
CA LYS A 735 -15.41 23.00 -12.03
C LYS A 735 -16.20 24.10 -11.31
N PRO A 736 -15.53 25.09 -10.70
CA PRO A 736 -16.16 26.18 -9.95
C PRO A 736 -17.12 27.03 -10.78
#